data_AF-A0A7V7KG88-F1
#
_entry.id   AF-A0A7V7KG88-F1
#
_cell.length_a   1.000
_cell.length_b   1.000
_cell.length_c   1.000
_cell.angle_alpha   90.00
_cell.angle_beta   90.00
_cell.angle_gamma   90.00
#
_symmetry.space_group_name_H-M   'P 1'
#
loop_
_entity.id
_entity.type
_entity.pdbx_description
1 polymer ?
#
loop_
_entity_poly.entity_id
_entity_poly.type
_entity_poly.pdbx_seq_one_letter_code
_entity_poly.pdbx_strand_id
1 'polypeptide(L)'
;MERTTNWTRPTPTLWPAAALLLAAWLTGCAATGGPSSGNHAPPVPPEYEAWFGGVVEARIDGNDWDAINYSRSLLEQGRHEEAIERLEALMTRNIPPAFYEMGKLYERGEVVEEDPARAAQYYGKALERPSSVRGNVSLNLARLYQEGRGVERNDVLAYHLLRQAVDANLNRDAEVRLGMLLAEGGEGVKVDPEYAQRLLEHAATQGNAKALQALAEAHSAGGWLEEKPAEAMDYAQRYAEVLTTQANQGDTGAMLQLASLYSEDGLLGDQPEQRINWLRKAAEAGDLDALARAGRDMFATGESRQGMALLEEAASQGHVDAMAYYGEALLNPPGGRPEPVRAERWLREAMDRGSLDAQVILGRALVEGQGGLNDLPRGMNLLEQAAEQDHPLALAQLGSLYLDDERVAGQPYIAVDYLERGHELGHPWATQQLGAAYLEGRGVAPEPSRGEELLREAAARGQSGAMRLLGEAYLKGETLEFHPSRGEELLHQAAEAGDTTAMTLLGKAYLEGPLDDPSLGVNLLTQAAQQGDAYAMVVLGRAYRNGDGVERDLDEATRWLTRAQEAGHESADDALTYVQRDLGAQGDIEALVAAAEDGHPGAMADLGRAILEGQGVERDPSRGERWLERAHQAGHAGAAASLGRMYMDRGSHQRGIEYLEAAVARGHAGARADLGEAYLTGNHVERDMERGLELVTAAAEAGSPHAAFTLAELYQQGDDVEQDAEQAERWYQQAINGGARYAKAGLGRALLRGAGAIDQDVDRGLELLQEAANQGDPGAQATLGREYLRGEVLERDPEKGADYLYESASQGHASARLALAEAYLSARGLERANQEQALLWLDEVFESEGQLAIETLRQLLTDEAAVAAAGEVEVAEDE
;
A
#
# COMPACT_ATOMS: atom_id res chain seq x y z
N MET A 1 38.89 -22.18 -9.42
CA MET A 1 38.97 -21.01 -10.32
C MET A 1 38.29 -19.89 -9.55
N GLU A 2 38.95 -19.20 -8.60
CA GLU A 2 39.95 -18.13 -8.81
C GLU A 2 39.47 -17.12 -9.87
N ARG A 3 39.01 -15.91 -9.54
CA ARG A 3 39.77 -14.66 -9.26
C ARG A 3 38.75 -13.52 -9.00
N THR A 4 38.69 -12.85 -7.84
CA THR A 4 39.46 -11.67 -7.37
C THR A 4 39.28 -10.39 -8.18
N THR A 5 38.84 -9.30 -7.51
CA THR A 5 39.54 -8.00 -7.24
C THR A 5 38.52 -6.92 -6.87
N ASN A 6 38.74 -5.87 -6.05
CA ASN A 6 39.66 -5.56 -4.94
C ASN A 6 39.35 -4.08 -4.50
N TRP A 7 39.12 -3.83 -3.19
CA TRP A 7 39.55 -2.67 -2.35
C TRP A 7 39.16 -1.21 -2.72
N THR A 8 39.00 -0.22 -1.83
CA THR A 8 39.78 0.19 -0.63
C THR A 8 39.01 1.12 0.34
N ARG A 9 39.29 0.98 1.65
CA ARG A 9 38.89 1.80 2.83
C ARG A 9 39.73 3.11 2.99
N PRO A 10 39.62 3.90 4.09
CA PRO A 10 40.38 3.56 5.31
C PRO A 10 39.78 3.97 6.68
N THR A 11 40.08 3.15 7.69
CA THR A 11 40.14 3.43 9.13
C THR A 11 41.63 3.44 9.58
N PRO A 12 42.04 4.12 10.67
CA PRO A 12 43.40 4.01 11.22
C PRO A 12 43.47 2.90 12.29
N THR A 13 44.17 1.79 12.01
CA THR A 13 45.56 1.42 12.41
C THR A 13 45.79 1.07 13.89
N LEU A 14 45.83 -0.23 14.18
CA LEU A 14 46.66 -0.86 15.22
C LEU A 14 47.53 -1.94 14.57
N TRP A 15 48.81 -1.97 14.93
CA TRP A 15 49.82 -2.89 14.38
C TRP A 15 50.13 -4.03 15.37
N PRO A 16 50.24 -5.30 14.91
CA PRO A 16 50.63 -6.42 15.76
C PRO A 16 52.09 -6.85 15.54
N ALA A 17 52.67 -7.51 16.54
CA ALA A 17 53.82 -8.40 16.34
C ALA A 17 53.57 -9.72 17.08
N ALA A 18 53.64 -10.81 16.31
CA ALA A 18 53.43 -12.18 16.72
C ALA A 18 54.74 -12.84 17.20
N ALA A 19 54.65 -13.88 18.04
CA ALA A 19 54.99 -15.27 17.68
C ALA A 19 55.21 -16.20 18.91
N LEU A 20 54.39 -17.26 18.95
CA LEU A 20 54.70 -18.69 19.19
C LEU A 20 55.61 -19.13 20.36
N LEU A 21 55.07 -20.00 21.23
CA LEU A 21 55.44 -21.44 21.27
C LEU A 21 54.43 -22.29 22.07
N LEU A 22 54.35 -23.55 21.66
CA LEU A 22 53.36 -24.60 21.97
C LEU A 22 53.66 -25.40 23.25
N ALA A 23 52.57 -25.90 23.86
CA ALA A 23 52.35 -27.18 24.55
C ALA A 23 53.08 -27.53 25.86
N ALA A 24 52.33 -27.83 26.93
CA ALA A 24 52.04 -29.21 27.37
C ALA A 24 51.41 -29.31 28.79
N TRP A 25 50.30 -30.08 28.86
CA TRP A 25 49.93 -31.10 29.86
C TRP A 25 49.44 -30.74 31.29
N LEU A 26 48.16 -31.10 31.48
CA LEU A 26 47.43 -31.65 32.63
C LEU A 26 48.24 -32.12 33.87
N THR A 27 47.86 -31.64 35.07
CA THR A 27 47.12 -32.38 36.12
C THR A 27 47.23 -31.70 37.50
N GLY A 28 46.12 -31.64 38.23
CA GLY A 28 46.12 -32.04 39.65
C GLY A 28 46.03 -30.96 40.74
N CYS A 29 44.85 -30.95 41.39
CA CYS A 29 44.61 -30.74 42.82
C CYS A 29 44.28 -29.33 43.36
N ALA A 30 42.98 -29.15 43.61
CA ALA A 30 42.36 -28.62 44.83
C ALA A 30 43.11 -27.51 45.60
N ALA A 31 42.65 -26.28 45.42
CA ALA A 31 42.70 -25.26 46.45
C ALA A 31 41.34 -24.55 46.53
N THR A 32 40.79 -24.55 47.73
CA THR A 32 39.52 -23.94 48.14
C THR A 32 39.45 -22.45 47.79
N GLY A 33 38.27 -22.01 47.35
CA GLY A 33 38.03 -20.66 46.82
C GLY A 33 38.36 -19.51 47.77
N GLY A 34 39.02 -18.51 47.20
CA GLY A 34 39.07 -17.11 47.62
C GLY A 34 38.97 -16.23 46.36
N PRO A 35 38.45 -15.00 46.45
CA PRO A 35 38.16 -14.18 45.28
C PRO A 35 39.45 -13.82 44.54
N SER A 36 39.45 -13.97 43.22
CA SER A 36 40.55 -13.57 42.35
C SER A 36 40.85 -12.09 42.54
N SER A 37 42.02 -11.77 43.08
CA SER A 37 42.60 -10.43 43.02
C SER A 37 43.13 -10.20 41.61
N GLY A 38 42.22 -9.82 40.70
CA GLY A 38 42.59 -9.39 39.35
C GLY A 38 43.25 -8.02 39.41
N ASN A 39 44.50 -7.90 38.96
CA ASN A 39 45.06 -6.57 38.69
C ASN A 39 44.44 -6.06 37.38
N HIS A 40 43.42 -5.22 37.49
CA HIS A 40 42.75 -4.59 36.35
C HIS A 40 43.57 -3.43 35.75
N ALA A 41 44.67 -3.03 36.40
CA ALA A 41 45.63 -2.05 35.88
C ALA A 41 47.09 -2.46 36.21
N PRO A 42 48.08 -1.93 35.48
CA PRO A 42 49.51 -1.98 35.85
C PRO A 42 49.75 -1.47 37.29
N PRO A 43 50.90 -1.79 37.91
CA PRO A 43 51.25 -1.25 39.22
C PRO A 43 51.26 0.28 39.21
N VAL A 44 51.06 0.88 40.39
CA VAL A 44 51.12 2.33 40.59
C VAL A 44 52.44 2.87 40.03
N PRO A 45 52.44 3.97 39.24
CA PRO A 45 53.68 4.55 38.75
C PRO A 45 54.61 4.96 39.91
N PRO A 46 55.94 4.73 39.81
CA PRO A 46 56.88 4.92 40.92
C PRO A 46 56.81 6.29 41.59
N GLU A 47 56.55 7.35 40.82
CA GLU A 47 56.44 8.72 41.30
C GLU A 47 55.22 8.97 42.23
N TYR A 48 54.21 8.09 42.20
CA TYR A 48 53.00 8.20 43.01
C TYR A 48 52.92 7.18 44.15
N GLU A 49 53.93 6.31 44.34
CA GLU A 49 53.93 5.27 45.38
C GLU A 49 53.65 5.83 46.79
N ALA A 50 54.13 7.04 47.07
CA ALA A 50 53.95 7.73 48.34
C ALA A 50 52.47 7.99 48.71
N TRP A 51 51.56 8.05 47.73
CA TRP A 51 50.12 8.29 47.95
C TRP A 51 49.37 7.02 48.39
N PHE A 52 49.97 5.86 48.13
CA PHE A 52 49.37 4.55 48.38
C PHE A 52 50.01 3.85 49.60
N GLY A 53 51.21 4.26 50.02
CA GLY A 53 51.96 3.72 51.16
C GLY A 53 51.56 4.25 52.55
N GLY A 54 52.15 3.65 53.60
CA GLY A 54 52.05 4.09 55.00
C GLY A 54 51.13 3.24 55.89
N VAL A 55 51.63 2.83 57.08
CA VAL A 55 50.90 1.96 58.05
C VAL A 55 50.40 2.73 59.28
N VAL A 56 50.92 3.94 59.50
CA VAL A 56 50.60 4.76 60.68
C VAL A 56 49.85 6.00 60.23
N GLU A 57 48.56 6.07 60.58
CA GLU A 57 47.75 7.27 60.35
C GLU A 57 48.35 8.49 61.03
N ALA A 58 48.20 9.65 60.39
CA ALA A 58 48.54 10.93 60.99
C ALA A 58 47.79 11.09 62.31
N ARG A 59 48.52 11.18 63.43
CA ARG A 59 47.95 11.54 64.73
C ARG A 59 47.57 13.01 64.69
N ILE A 60 46.30 13.28 64.40
CA ILE A 60 45.68 14.60 64.43
C ILE A 60 45.06 14.74 65.82
N ASP A 61 45.46 15.75 66.59
CA ASP A 61 44.89 15.99 67.91
C ASP A 61 43.54 16.72 67.83
N GLY A 62 42.82 16.82 68.97
CA GLY A 62 41.51 17.48 69.01
C GLY A 62 41.57 18.96 68.62
N ASN A 63 42.66 19.65 68.95
CA ASN A 63 42.82 21.07 68.64
C ASN A 63 42.97 21.30 67.13
N ASP A 64 43.66 20.39 66.43
CA ASP A 64 43.81 20.43 64.98
C ASP A 64 42.47 20.20 64.26
N TRP A 65 41.62 19.29 64.77
CA TRP A 65 40.26 19.10 64.26
C TRP A 65 39.35 20.29 64.52
N ASP A 66 39.43 20.89 65.70
CA ASP A 66 38.69 22.10 66.03
C ASP A 66 39.09 23.26 65.09
N ALA A 67 40.37 23.39 64.77
CA ALA A 67 40.86 24.38 63.83
C ALA A 67 40.37 24.14 62.39
N ILE A 68 40.29 22.88 61.94
CA ILE A 68 39.73 22.53 60.62
C ILE A 68 38.22 22.84 60.57
N ASN A 69 37.46 22.39 61.57
CA ASN A 69 36.01 22.61 61.62
C ASN A 69 35.68 24.10 61.74
N TYR A 70 36.46 24.86 62.50
CA TYR A 70 36.31 26.31 62.56
C TYR A 70 36.61 26.97 61.21
N SER A 71 37.65 26.52 60.50
CA SER A 71 37.97 27.03 59.16
C SER A 71 36.84 26.76 58.16
N ARG A 72 36.21 25.57 58.21
CA ARG A 72 35.01 25.26 57.41
C ARG A 72 33.84 26.19 57.72
N SER A 73 33.59 26.45 59.01
CA SER A 73 32.54 27.38 59.42
C SER A 73 32.80 28.82 58.94
N LEU A 74 34.07 29.24 58.89
CA LEU A 74 34.44 30.54 58.32
C LEU A 74 34.17 30.60 56.81
N LEU A 75 34.44 29.52 56.07
CA LEU A 75 34.11 29.42 54.64
C LEU A 75 32.60 29.52 54.41
N GLU A 76 31.80 28.81 55.19
CA GLU A 76 30.32 28.89 55.12
C GLU A 76 29.78 30.30 55.42
N GLN A 77 30.49 31.06 56.26
CA GLN A 77 30.15 32.45 56.58
C GLN A 77 30.69 33.47 55.57
N GLY A 78 31.36 33.03 54.50
CA GLY A 78 31.97 33.90 53.50
C GLY A 78 33.25 34.61 53.96
N ARG A 79 33.83 34.21 55.11
CA ARG A 79 35.05 34.80 55.70
C ARG A 79 36.29 34.07 55.22
N HIS A 80 36.50 34.10 53.91
CA HIS A 80 37.41 33.20 53.23
C HIS A 80 38.90 33.49 53.50
N GLU A 81 39.33 34.76 53.61
CA GLU A 81 40.72 35.11 53.90
C GLU A 81 41.18 34.57 55.27
N GLU A 82 40.33 34.69 56.30
CA GLU A 82 40.61 34.17 57.64
C GLU A 82 40.62 32.64 57.70
N ALA A 83 39.79 31.99 56.87
CA ALA A 83 39.81 30.54 56.72
C ALA A 83 41.10 30.07 56.07
N ILE A 84 41.55 30.76 55.01
CA ILE A 84 42.80 30.46 54.28
C ILE A 84 44.01 30.61 55.22
N GLU A 85 44.14 31.72 55.95
CA GLU A 85 45.26 31.96 56.88
C GLU A 85 45.37 30.83 57.92
N ARG A 86 44.22 30.36 58.43
CA ARG A 86 44.16 29.25 59.39
C ARG A 86 44.50 27.91 58.76
N LEU A 87 44.03 27.64 57.55
CA LEU A 87 44.39 26.43 56.81
C LEU A 87 45.89 26.41 56.49
N GLU A 88 46.48 27.53 56.09
CA GLU A 88 47.91 27.67 55.84
C GLU A 88 48.73 27.37 57.10
N ALA A 89 48.32 27.88 58.26
CA ALA A 89 48.97 27.57 59.54
C ALA A 89 48.98 26.06 59.84
N LEU A 90 47.91 25.34 59.51
CA LEU A 90 47.84 23.88 59.65
C LEU A 90 48.66 23.14 58.58
N MET A 91 48.73 23.68 57.36
CA MET A 91 49.58 23.14 56.28
C MET A 91 51.08 23.24 56.61
N THR A 92 51.53 24.30 57.29
CA THR A 92 52.93 24.39 57.77
C THR A 92 53.30 23.30 58.77
N ARG A 93 52.30 22.77 59.50
CA ARG A 93 52.42 21.62 60.41
C ARG A 93 52.19 20.26 59.73
N ASN A 94 52.03 20.26 58.41
CA ASN A 94 51.79 19.11 57.56
C ASN A 94 50.54 18.29 57.97
N ILE A 95 49.44 18.97 58.27
CA ILE A 95 48.15 18.37 58.67
C ILE A 95 47.31 18.05 57.42
N PRO A 96 47.09 16.77 57.05
CA PRO A 96 46.48 16.39 55.76
C PRO A 96 45.07 16.98 55.47
N PRO A 97 44.14 17.06 56.44
CA PRO A 97 42.84 17.71 56.21
C PRO A 97 42.95 19.17 55.76
N ALA A 98 43.99 19.91 56.17
CA ALA A 98 44.14 21.31 55.77
C ALA A 98 44.45 21.44 54.26
N PHE A 99 45.31 20.56 53.73
CA PHE A 99 45.58 20.48 52.30
C PHE A 99 44.34 20.05 51.51
N TYR A 100 43.52 19.13 52.04
CA TYR A 100 42.27 18.74 51.40
C TYR A 100 41.27 19.89 51.28
N GLU A 101 41.07 20.66 52.36
CA GLU A 101 40.19 21.83 52.34
C GLU A 101 40.73 22.91 51.38
N MET A 102 42.05 23.14 51.37
CA MET A 102 42.67 24.07 50.42
C MET A 102 42.49 23.62 48.97
N GLY A 103 42.65 22.33 48.68
CA GLY A 103 42.44 21.76 47.35
C GLY A 103 41.03 21.99 46.83
N LYS A 104 40.00 21.84 47.68
CA LYS A 104 38.61 22.13 47.29
C LYS A 104 38.38 23.60 46.93
N LEU A 105 39.04 24.54 47.60
CA LEU A 105 38.91 25.97 47.29
C LEU A 105 39.44 26.28 45.88
N TYR A 106 40.60 25.71 45.52
CA TYR A 106 41.18 25.86 44.19
C TYR A 106 40.43 25.09 43.10
N GLU A 107 39.83 23.93 43.41
CA GLU A 107 39.03 23.16 42.45
C GLU A 107 37.72 23.88 42.08
N ARG A 108 37.10 24.61 43.03
CA ARG A 108 35.78 25.22 42.83
C ARG A 108 35.79 26.70 42.46
N GLY A 109 36.94 27.37 42.58
CA GLY A 109 37.06 28.79 42.26
C GLY A 109 36.23 29.73 43.15
N GLU A 110 35.81 29.28 44.34
CA GLU A 110 34.85 30.02 45.21
C GLU A 110 35.44 31.32 45.80
N VAL A 111 36.77 31.48 45.81
CA VAL A 111 37.50 32.57 46.49
C VAL A 111 38.81 32.92 45.79
N VAL A 112 39.54 31.88 45.37
CA VAL A 112 40.74 31.95 44.55
C VAL A 112 40.35 31.63 43.11
N GLU A 113 41.10 32.13 42.14
CA GLU A 113 40.91 31.74 40.75
C GLU A 113 40.97 30.21 40.63
N GLU A 114 40.04 29.62 39.88
CA GLU A 114 39.98 28.18 39.67
C GLU A 114 41.32 27.70 39.10
N ASP A 115 42.01 26.84 39.85
CA ASP A 115 43.31 26.30 39.48
C ASP A 115 43.32 24.80 39.79
N PRO A 116 42.84 23.96 38.86
CA PRO A 116 42.77 22.51 39.06
C PRO A 116 44.17 21.88 39.20
N ALA A 117 45.21 22.53 38.68
CA ALA A 117 46.58 22.05 38.85
C ALA A 117 47.05 22.23 40.30
N ARG A 118 46.77 23.39 40.91
CA ARG A 118 47.01 23.59 42.36
C ARG A 118 46.13 22.69 43.22
N ALA A 119 44.86 22.50 42.85
CA ALA A 119 43.99 21.56 43.55
C ALA A 119 44.59 20.15 43.56
N ALA A 120 45.05 19.65 42.40
CA ALA A 120 45.71 18.36 42.30
C ALA A 120 47.00 18.28 43.14
N GLN A 121 47.80 19.34 43.18
CA GLN A 121 49.00 19.41 44.03
C GLN A 121 48.65 19.31 45.52
N TYR A 122 47.64 20.06 45.98
CA TYR A 122 47.22 20.01 47.38
C TYR A 122 46.58 18.67 47.75
N TYR A 123 45.80 18.07 46.86
CA TYR A 123 45.29 16.71 47.05
C TYR A 123 46.42 15.68 47.11
N GLY A 124 47.41 15.76 46.21
CA GLY A 124 48.60 14.91 46.26
C GLY A 124 49.35 15.04 47.59
N LYS A 125 49.53 16.28 48.09
CA LYS A 125 50.13 16.55 49.40
C LYS A 125 49.32 15.96 50.56
N ALA A 126 48.01 16.02 50.50
CA ALA A 126 47.13 15.40 51.50
C ALA A 126 47.25 13.85 51.52
N LEU A 127 47.63 13.22 50.40
CA LEU A 127 47.80 11.76 50.30
C LEU A 127 49.17 11.25 50.75
N GLU A 128 50.21 12.10 50.82
CA GLU A 128 51.56 11.70 51.27
C GLU A 128 51.58 11.13 52.70
N ARG A 129 50.56 11.43 53.51
CA ARG A 129 50.41 10.90 54.87
C ARG A 129 48.99 10.37 55.10
N PRO A 130 48.80 9.06 55.38
CA PRO A 130 47.48 8.49 55.61
C PRO A 130 46.70 9.22 56.70
N SER A 131 45.43 9.53 56.45
CA SER A 131 44.54 10.23 57.38
C SER A 131 43.07 9.90 57.08
N SER A 132 42.15 10.34 57.93
CA SER A 132 40.71 10.08 57.74
C SER A 132 40.10 10.73 56.49
N VAL A 133 40.77 11.71 55.87
CA VAL A 133 40.31 12.33 54.61
C VAL A 133 40.77 11.60 53.37
N ARG A 134 41.65 10.59 53.51
CA ARG A 134 42.34 9.90 52.40
C ARG A 134 41.41 9.44 51.28
N GLY A 135 40.29 8.78 51.61
CA GLY A 135 39.35 8.31 50.59
C GLY A 135 38.69 9.44 49.79
N ASN A 136 38.27 10.52 50.46
CA ASN A 136 37.66 11.68 49.78
C ASN A 136 38.67 12.44 48.92
N VAL A 137 39.90 12.60 49.41
CA VAL A 137 41.00 13.19 48.63
C VAL A 137 41.28 12.35 47.39
N SER A 138 41.36 11.02 47.54
CA SER A 138 41.59 10.10 46.43
C SER A 138 40.49 10.17 45.38
N LEU A 139 39.22 10.28 45.78
CA LEU A 139 38.11 10.45 44.84
C LEU A 139 38.22 11.76 44.03
N ASN A 140 38.48 12.90 44.69
CA ASN A 140 38.61 14.17 43.99
C ASN A 140 39.86 14.20 43.09
N LEU A 141 40.98 13.66 43.56
CA LEU A 141 42.20 13.59 42.75
C LEU A 141 42.02 12.64 41.55
N ALA A 142 41.35 11.51 41.74
CA ALA A 142 41.04 10.58 40.65
C ALA A 142 40.22 11.26 39.56
N ARG A 143 39.24 12.09 39.93
CA ARG A 143 38.44 12.88 38.99
C ARG A 143 39.31 13.78 38.12
N LEU A 144 40.24 14.51 38.73
CA LEU A 144 41.16 15.40 37.99
C LEU A 144 42.03 14.62 37.00
N TYR A 145 42.57 13.47 37.39
CA TYR A 145 43.38 12.62 36.50
C TYR A 145 42.57 11.91 35.42
N GLN A 146 41.31 11.54 35.68
CA GLN A 146 40.45 10.92 34.68
C GLN A 146 39.97 11.94 33.64
N GLU A 147 39.67 13.16 34.08
CA GLU A 147 39.20 14.25 33.21
C GLU A 147 40.36 15.04 32.56
N GLY A 148 41.60 14.84 33.00
CA GLY A 148 42.77 15.61 32.54
C GLY A 148 42.70 17.10 32.94
N ARG A 149 42.00 17.43 34.02
CA ARG A 149 41.82 18.81 34.49
C ARG A 149 42.98 19.23 35.38
N GLY A 150 43.83 20.12 34.87
CA GLY A 150 45.00 20.64 35.60
C GLY A 150 46.15 19.63 35.77
N VAL A 151 46.00 18.41 35.26
CA VAL A 151 47.00 17.34 35.24
C VAL A 151 46.90 16.57 33.91
N GLU A 152 47.96 15.88 33.51
CA GLU A 152 47.90 14.97 32.35
C GLU A 152 46.95 13.81 32.66
N ARG A 153 46.05 13.49 31.72
CA ARG A 153 45.09 12.40 31.89
C ARG A 153 45.82 11.08 32.15
N ASN A 154 45.42 10.34 33.19
CA ASN A 154 46.06 9.09 33.57
C ASN A 154 45.04 8.12 34.20
N ASP A 155 44.49 7.24 33.35
CA ASP A 155 43.43 6.31 33.74
C ASP A 155 43.93 5.21 34.70
N VAL A 156 45.20 4.80 34.59
CA VAL A 156 45.83 3.83 35.52
C VAL A 156 45.93 4.43 36.93
N LEU A 157 46.37 5.69 37.05
CA LEU A 157 46.46 6.36 38.34
C LEU A 157 45.06 6.65 38.90
N ALA A 158 44.12 7.08 38.06
CA ALA A 158 42.73 7.26 38.44
C ALA A 158 42.11 5.96 38.97
N TYR A 159 42.36 4.81 38.32
CA TYR A 159 41.93 3.49 38.79
C TYR A 159 42.42 3.19 40.21
N HIS A 160 43.72 3.38 40.49
CA HIS A 160 44.26 3.10 41.83
C HIS A 160 43.70 4.06 42.88
N LEU A 161 43.57 5.35 42.56
CA LEU A 161 42.97 6.35 43.44
C LEU A 161 41.48 6.04 43.73
N LEU A 162 40.72 5.64 42.71
CA LEU A 162 39.33 5.22 42.87
C LEU A 162 39.22 3.95 43.73
N ARG A 163 40.08 2.96 43.50
CA ARG A 163 40.16 1.76 44.35
C ARG A 163 40.46 2.12 45.80
N GLN A 164 41.43 3.01 46.04
CA GLN A 164 41.73 3.52 47.38
C GLN A 164 40.54 4.24 48.03
N ALA A 165 39.73 4.96 47.24
CA ALA A 165 38.51 5.60 47.72
C ALA A 165 37.38 4.61 48.02
N VAL A 166 37.22 3.56 47.20
CA VAL A 166 36.26 2.46 47.41
C VAL A 166 36.62 1.66 48.65
N ASP A 167 37.89 1.30 48.83
CA ASP A 167 38.39 0.54 50.00
C ASP A 167 38.19 1.31 51.32
N ALA A 168 38.20 2.65 51.26
CA ALA A 168 37.89 3.48 52.42
C ALA A 168 36.41 3.45 52.82
N ASN A 169 35.52 2.97 51.94
CA ASN A 169 34.07 2.86 52.15
C ASN A 169 33.39 4.19 52.55
N LEU A 170 33.97 5.33 52.10
CA LEU A 170 33.54 6.67 52.51
C LEU A 170 32.56 7.34 51.54
N ASN A 171 32.65 7.04 50.24
CA ASN A 171 31.84 7.71 49.21
C ASN A 171 31.50 6.76 48.06
N ARG A 172 30.21 6.60 47.77
CA ARG A 172 29.68 5.71 46.71
C ARG A 172 29.93 6.24 45.30
N ASP A 173 30.17 7.54 45.13
CA ASP A 173 30.58 8.08 43.83
C ASP A 173 31.91 7.49 43.34
N ALA A 174 32.76 7.01 44.26
CA ALA A 174 33.96 6.27 43.92
C ALA A 174 33.63 4.90 43.31
N GLU A 175 32.61 4.19 43.82
CA GLU A 175 32.15 2.91 43.27
C GLU A 175 31.56 3.11 41.88
N VAL A 176 30.75 4.15 41.68
CA VAL A 176 30.18 4.47 40.37
C VAL A 176 31.27 4.79 39.36
N ARG A 177 32.21 5.70 39.71
CA ARG A 177 33.29 6.08 38.79
C ARG A 177 34.23 4.92 38.48
N LEU A 178 34.55 4.08 39.47
CA LEU A 178 35.35 2.88 39.25
C LEU A 178 34.61 1.85 38.39
N GLY A 179 33.32 1.66 38.65
CA GLY A 179 32.44 0.78 37.88
C GLY A 179 32.40 1.19 36.42
N MET A 180 32.14 2.48 36.13
CA MET A 180 32.13 3.00 34.75
C MET A 180 33.49 2.87 34.06
N LEU A 181 34.60 3.17 34.75
CA LEU A 181 35.95 3.01 34.20
C LEU A 181 36.25 1.53 33.83
N LEU A 182 35.72 0.58 34.60
CA LEU A 182 35.87 -0.85 34.33
C LEU A 182 34.86 -1.37 33.30
N ALA A 183 33.73 -0.72 33.10
CA ALA A 183 32.74 -1.05 32.07
C ALA A 183 33.21 -0.58 30.69
N GLU A 184 33.65 0.67 30.58
CA GLU A 184 34.10 1.29 29.32
C GLU A 184 35.55 0.91 28.97
N GLY A 185 36.38 0.72 29.99
CA GLY A 185 37.83 0.63 29.86
C GLY A 185 38.51 2.01 29.82
N GLY A 186 39.78 2.05 30.21
CA GLY A 186 40.60 3.26 30.17
C GLY A 186 41.98 2.96 29.60
N GLU A 187 42.76 3.98 29.28
CA GLU A 187 44.13 3.77 28.78
C GLU A 187 44.98 3.03 29.83
N GLY A 188 45.33 1.78 29.53
CA GLY A 188 46.04 0.89 30.46
C GLY A 188 45.17 0.22 31.53
N VAL A 189 43.85 0.45 31.56
CA VAL A 189 42.90 -0.21 32.47
C VAL A 189 42.08 -1.24 31.70
N LYS A 190 42.09 -2.50 32.17
CA LYS A 190 41.36 -3.61 31.55
C LYS A 190 39.88 -3.53 31.92
N VAL A 191 39.03 -3.72 30.90
CA VAL A 191 37.58 -3.89 31.05
C VAL A 191 37.28 -5.11 31.92
N ASP A 192 36.38 -4.94 32.90
CA ASP A 192 35.82 -6.01 33.74
C ASP A 192 34.34 -5.69 34.04
N PRO A 193 33.41 -6.16 33.17
CA PRO A 193 31.98 -5.88 33.30
C PRO A 193 31.37 -6.51 34.57
N GLU A 194 31.85 -7.69 34.97
CA GLU A 194 31.33 -8.40 36.16
C GLU A 194 31.69 -7.68 37.45
N TYR A 195 32.89 -7.10 37.52
CA TYR A 195 33.28 -6.29 38.66
C TYR A 195 32.64 -4.90 38.63
N ALA A 196 32.52 -4.29 37.45
CA ALA A 196 31.80 -3.04 37.26
C ALA A 196 30.34 -3.15 37.72
N GLN A 197 29.63 -4.19 37.29
CA GLN A 197 28.26 -4.47 37.70
C GLN A 197 28.14 -4.57 39.22
N ARG A 198 29.01 -5.34 39.90
CA ARG A 198 28.97 -5.48 41.37
C ARG A 198 29.18 -4.15 42.11
N LEU A 199 30.07 -3.29 41.62
CA LEU A 199 30.30 -1.96 42.19
C LEU A 199 29.06 -1.07 42.02
N LEU A 200 28.46 -1.07 40.84
CA LEU A 200 27.27 -0.30 40.54
C LEU A 200 26.06 -0.82 41.32
N GLU A 201 25.86 -2.13 41.42
CA GLU A 201 24.78 -2.76 42.20
C GLU A 201 24.87 -2.35 43.67
N HIS A 202 26.08 -2.38 44.23
CA HIS A 202 26.30 -1.95 45.60
C HIS A 202 25.93 -0.48 45.81
N ALA A 203 26.38 0.42 44.93
CA ALA A 203 26.00 1.83 44.98
C ALA A 203 24.48 2.04 44.79
N ALA A 204 23.85 1.25 43.91
CA ALA A 204 22.42 1.29 43.61
C ALA A 204 21.54 0.82 44.79
N THR A 205 21.98 -0.18 45.59
CA THR A 205 21.22 -0.62 46.78
C THR A 205 20.98 0.48 47.81
N GLN A 206 21.79 1.54 47.79
CA GLN A 206 21.67 2.70 48.68
C GLN A 206 21.03 3.91 47.99
N GLY A 207 20.47 3.72 46.79
CA GLY A 207 19.75 4.77 46.05
C GLY A 207 20.63 5.75 45.29
N ASN A 208 21.88 5.41 44.95
CA ASN A 208 22.71 6.29 44.13
C ASN A 208 22.13 6.40 42.71
N ALA A 209 21.67 7.60 42.35
CA ALA A 209 20.99 7.87 41.08
C ALA A 209 21.83 7.49 39.84
N LYS A 210 23.13 7.81 39.85
CA LYS A 210 24.04 7.52 38.72
C LYS A 210 24.29 6.03 38.57
N ALA A 211 24.34 5.29 39.67
CA ALA A 211 24.48 3.84 39.65
C ALA A 211 23.23 3.16 39.07
N LEU A 212 22.04 3.64 39.47
CA LEU A 212 20.76 3.14 38.97
C LEU A 212 20.62 3.40 37.46
N GLN A 213 20.93 4.62 37.02
CA GLN A 213 20.94 4.96 35.59
C GLN A 213 21.91 4.07 34.81
N ALA A 214 23.16 3.95 35.25
CA ALA A 214 24.18 3.16 34.56
C ALA A 214 23.80 1.67 34.44
N LEU A 215 23.17 1.09 35.47
CA LEU A 215 22.68 -0.30 35.42
C LEU A 215 21.46 -0.46 34.51
N ALA A 216 20.56 0.52 34.49
CA ALA A 216 19.42 0.51 33.58
C ALA A 216 19.89 0.52 32.11
N GLU A 217 20.83 1.42 31.78
CA GLU A 217 21.44 1.50 30.45
C GLU A 217 22.26 0.23 30.12
N ALA A 218 22.98 -0.32 31.09
CA ALA A 218 23.81 -1.51 30.88
C ALA A 218 23.00 -2.75 30.46
N HIS A 219 21.79 -2.94 31.01
CA HIS A 219 20.90 -4.06 30.69
C HIS A 219 19.90 -3.76 29.56
N SER A 220 19.86 -2.52 29.06
CA SER A 220 19.02 -2.13 27.93
C SER A 220 19.56 -2.68 26.60
N ALA A 221 18.76 -2.59 25.53
CA ALA A 221 19.16 -3.04 24.21
C ALA A 221 20.44 -2.30 23.75
N GLY A 222 21.49 -3.05 23.40
CA GLY A 222 22.78 -2.49 23.02
C GLY A 222 23.68 -2.05 24.19
N GLY A 223 23.28 -2.28 25.44
CA GLY A 223 24.10 -2.06 26.63
C GLY A 223 25.32 -2.99 26.73
N TRP A 224 26.20 -2.71 27.70
CA TRP A 224 27.46 -3.46 27.90
C TRP A 224 27.31 -4.71 28.79
N LEU A 225 26.11 -5.00 29.29
CA LEU A 225 25.76 -6.27 29.96
C LEU A 225 24.79 -7.10 29.09
N GLU A 226 24.49 -8.31 29.55
CA GLU A 226 23.42 -9.13 28.96
C GLU A 226 22.09 -8.36 28.99
N GLU A 227 21.40 -8.32 27.85
CA GLU A 227 20.13 -7.64 27.70
C GLU A 227 19.06 -8.30 28.58
N LYS A 228 18.53 -7.53 29.52
CA LYS A 228 17.54 -8.00 30.49
C LYS A 228 16.50 -6.91 30.71
N PRO A 229 15.47 -6.83 29.85
CA PRO A 229 14.51 -5.72 29.86
C PRO A 229 13.82 -5.51 31.21
N ALA A 230 13.52 -6.59 31.93
CA ALA A 230 12.90 -6.50 33.25
C ALA A 230 13.83 -5.93 34.33
N GLU A 231 15.13 -6.26 34.29
CA GLU A 231 16.12 -5.72 35.23
C GLU A 231 16.42 -4.25 34.90
N ALA A 232 16.55 -3.92 33.61
CA ALA A 232 16.73 -2.54 33.14
C ALA A 232 15.58 -1.63 33.59
N MET A 233 14.34 -2.10 33.43
CA MET A 233 13.13 -1.38 33.84
C MET A 233 13.07 -1.16 35.37
N ASP A 234 13.45 -2.14 36.20
CA ASP A 234 13.50 -1.99 37.66
C ASP A 234 14.48 -0.87 38.09
N TYR A 235 15.69 -0.89 37.52
CA TYR A 235 16.69 0.13 37.80
C TYR A 235 16.23 1.52 37.32
N ALA A 236 15.63 1.61 36.14
CA ALA A 236 15.08 2.85 35.59
C ALA A 236 13.95 3.41 36.48
N GLN A 237 13.08 2.55 37.01
CA GLN A 237 11.98 2.97 37.87
C GLN A 237 12.50 3.52 39.20
N ARG A 238 13.48 2.85 39.82
CA ARG A 238 14.14 3.34 41.04
C ARG A 238 14.92 4.64 40.80
N TYR A 239 15.55 4.78 39.63
CA TYR A 239 16.18 6.05 39.23
C TYR A 239 15.14 7.17 39.12
N ALA A 240 14.00 6.91 38.49
CA ALA A 240 12.90 7.87 38.40
C ALA A 240 12.33 8.27 39.78
N GLU A 241 12.29 7.37 40.77
CA GLU A 241 11.88 7.72 42.14
C GLU A 241 12.84 8.74 42.80
N VAL A 242 14.15 8.57 42.58
CA VAL A 242 15.16 9.51 43.08
C VAL A 242 14.99 10.87 42.38
N LEU A 243 14.86 10.89 41.05
CA LEU A 243 14.61 12.11 40.30
C LEU A 243 13.30 12.78 40.71
N THR A 244 12.24 12.02 40.96
CA THR A 244 10.94 12.55 41.39
C THR A 244 11.07 13.31 42.70
N THR A 245 11.89 12.82 43.63
CA THR A 245 12.16 13.50 44.90
C THR A 245 12.88 14.84 44.68
N GLN A 246 13.85 14.90 43.77
CA GLN A 246 14.56 16.13 43.41
C GLN A 246 13.66 17.11 42.65
N ALA A 247 12.89 16.63 41.69
CA ALA A 247 11.93 17.41 40.92
C ALA A 247 10.86 18.04 41.84
N ASN A 248 10.36 17.31 42.84
CA ASN A 248 9.43 17.85 43.83
C ASN A 248 10.05 18.93 44.75
N GLN A 249 11.38 19.02 44.80
CA GLN A 249 12.11 20.09 45.49
C GLN A 249 12.38 21.31 44.58
N GLY A 250 11.93 21.26 43.32
CA GLY A 250 12.09 22.33 42.33
C GLY A 250 13.31 22.18 41.43
N ASP A 251 13.94 21.00 41.37
CA ASP A 251 15.05 20.73 40.44
C ASP A 251 14.51 20.55 39.01
N THR A 252 14.65 21.60 38.18
CA THR A 252 14.26 21.59 36.77
C THR A 252 15.03 20.54 35.95
N GLY A 253 16.30 20.29 36.28
CA GLY A 253 17.10 19.26 35.60
C GLY A 253 16.54 17.86 35.84
N ALA A 254 16.12 17.57 37.08
CA ALA A 254 15.46 16.30 37.41
C ALA A 254 14.11 16.16 36.69
N MET A 255 13.33 17.23 36.53
CA MET A 255 12.08 17.23 35.75
C MET A 255 12.35 16.90 34.27
N LEU A 256 13.38 17.49 33.66
CA LEU A 256 13.75 17.21 32.27
C LEU A 256 14.26 15.77 32.09
N GLN A 257 15.05 15.25 33.04
CA GLN A 257 15.50 13.86 33.01
C GLN A 257 14.32 12.88 33.14
N LEU A 258 13.35 13.17 34.02
CA LEU A 258 12.12 12.39 34.10
C LEU A 258 11.34 12.40 32.78
N ALA A 259 11.20 13.57 32.15
CA ALA A 259 10.56 13.67 30.84
C ALA A 259 11.27 12.82 29.78
N SER A 260 12.61 12.75 29.83
CA SER A 260 13.41 11.89 28.94
C SER A 260 13.30 10.40 29.26
N LEU A 261 13.03 9.99 30.50
CA LEU A 261 12.83 8.58 30.83
C LEU A 261 11.52 8.03 30.21
N TYR A 262 10.52 8.89 30.07
CA TYR A 262 9.19 8.57 29.54
C TYR A 262 9.02 8.89 28.04
N SER A 263 10.10 9.20 27.33
CA SER A 263 10.06 9.33 25.86
C SER A 263 10.00 7.95 25.19
N GLU A 264 9.73 7.93 23.89
CA GLU A 264 9.66 6.71 23.06
C GLU A 264 10.90 5.80 23.22
N ASP A 265 12.09 6.38 23.10
CA ASP A 265 13.38 5.68 23.31
C ASP A 265 13.86 5.70 24.78
N GLY A 266 13.01 6.15 25.70
CA GLY A 266 13.36 6.30 27.12
C GLY A 266 13.43 4.96 27.84
N LEU A 267 14.19 4.89 28.93
CA LEU A 267 14.36 3.66 29.73
C LEU A 267 13.05 3.13 30.35
N LEU A 268 12.01 3.97 30.44
CA LEU A 268 10.68 3.57 30.94
C LEU A 268 9.63 3.41 29.80
N GLY A 269 10.08 3.49 28.55
CA GLY A 269 9.25 3.41 27.36
C GLY A 269 8.32 4.61 27.16
N ASP A 270 7.60 4.59 26.03
CA ASP A 270 6.70 5.65 25.62
C ASP A 270 5.53 5.85 26.60
N GLN A 271 5.58 6.94 27.36
CA GLN A 271 4.51 7.36 28.27
C GLN A 271 4.25 8.86 28.10
N PRO A 272 3.55 9.26 27.01
CA PRO A 272 3.46 10.65 26.60
C PRO A 272 2.80 11.55 27.66
N GLU A 273 1.80 11.03 28.39
CA GLU A 273 1.15 11.77 29.48
C GLU A 273 2.12 12.12 30.62
N GLN A 274 2.98 11.17 31.02
CA GLN A 274 3.98 11.40 32.08
C GLN A 274 5.06 12.36 31.60
N ARG A 275 5.52 12.20 30.36
CA ARG A 275 6.48 13.10 29.73
C ARG A 275 5.96 14.53 29.67
N ILE A 276 4.75 14.75 29.16
CA ILE A 276 4.09 16.06 29.10
C ILE A 276 3.95 16.67 30.49
N ASN A 277 3.55 15.89 31.50
CA ASN A 277 3.41 16.38 32.87
C ASN A 277 4.74 16.91 33.43
N TRP A 278 5.84 16.19 33.24
CA TRP A 278 7.15 16.65 33.70
C TRP A 278 7.68 17.85 32.92
N LEU A 279 7.48 17.89 31.60
CA LEU A 279 7.82 19.07 30.79
C LEU A 279 7.03 20.31 31.22
N ARG A 280 5.74 20.16 31.54
CA ARG A 280 4.92 21.25 32.07
C ARG A 280 5.42 21.76 33.41
N LYS A 281 5.82 20.87 34.34
CA LYS A 281 6.41 21.29 35.62
C LYS A 281 7.74 22.04 35.42
N ALA A 282 8.57 21.59 34.49
CA ALA A 282 9.80 22.31 34.14
C ALA A 282 9.50 23.69 33.52
N ALA A 283 8.47 23.77 32.67
CA ALA A 283 7.99 25.03 32.10
C ALA A 283 7.44 26.00 33.17
N GLU A 284 6.67 25.49 34.14
CA GLU A 284 6.20 26.26 35.30
C GLU A 284 7.37 26.77 36.17
N ALA A 285 8.51 26.07 36.16
CA ALA A 285 9.76 26.51 36.78
C ALA A 285 10.58 27.51 35.91
N GLY A 286 10.09 27.87 34.72
CA GLY A 286 10.67 28.88 33.84
C GLY A 286 11.48 28.35 32.65
N ASP A 287 11.44 27.04 32.37
CA ASP A 287 12.15 26.45 31.24
C ASP A 287 11.36 26.60 29.93
N LEU A 288 11.83 27.46 29.03
CA LEU A 288 11.15 27.76 27.76
C LEU A 288 11.21 26.59 26.77
N ASP A 289 12.29 25.79 26.79
CA ASP A 289 12.43 24.62 25.91
C ASP A 289 11.45 23.53 26.31
N ALA A 290 11.25 23.33 27.62
CA ALA A 290 10.25 22.43 28.17
C ALA A 290 8.82 22.89 27.81
N LEU A 291 8.56 24.21 27.83
CA LEU A 291 7.28 24.78 27.40
C LEU A 291 6.99 24.48 25.93
N ALA A 292 7.98 24.70 25.05
CA ALA A 292 7.88 24.41 23.63
C ALA A 292 7.67 22.90 23.37
N ARG A 293 8.46 22.04 24.02
CA ARG A 293 8.35 20.58 23.91
C ARG A 293 7.00 20.06 24.41
N ALA A 294 6.53 20.54 25.57
CA ALA A 294 5.20 20.20 26.08
C ALA A 294 4.10 20.61 25.09
N GLY A 295 4.20 21.84 24.54
CA GLY A 295 3.24 22.33 23.54
C GLY A 295 3.19 21.45 22.29
N ARG A 296 4.34 21.03 21.77
CA ARG A 296 4.44 20.12 20.62
C ARG A 296 3.86 18.74 20.93
N ASP A 297 4.23 18.14 22.06
CA ASP A 297 3.76 16.80 22.43
C ASP A 297 2.24 16.79 22.64
N MET A 298 1.70 17.80 23.34
CA MET A 298 0.25 17.96 23.52
C MET A 298 -0.48 18.19 22.19
N PHE A 299 0.18 18.84 21.23
CA PHE A 299 -0.39 18.99 19.90
C PHE A 299 -0.53 17.64 19.19
N ALA A 300 0.50 16.79 19.28
CA ALA A 300 0.54 15.47 18.68
C ALA A 300 -0.42 14.46 19.34
N THR A 301 -0.61 14.52 20.66
CA THR A 301 -1.50 13.59 21.41
C THR A 301 -2.99 13.97 21.35
N GLY A 302 -3.36 15.00 20.58
CA GLY A 302 -4.75 15.41 20.38
C GLY A 302 -5.26 16.49 21.34
N GLU A 303 -4.45 16.93 22.30
CA GLU A 303 -4.73 18.11 23.14
C GLU A 303 -4.41 19.44 22.41
N SER A 304 -4.70 19.48 21.11
CA SER A 304 -4.08 20.40 20.17
C SER A 304 -4.36 21.87 20.43
N ARG A 305 -5.52 22.22 21.01
CA ARG A 305 -5.81 23.60 21.43
C ARG A 305 -4.93 24.06 22.60
N GLN A 306 -4.66 23.19 23.57
CA GLN A 306 -3.79 23.52 24.69
C GLN A 306 -2.33 23.53 24.25
N GLY A 307 -1.92 22.55 23.44
CA GLY A 307 -0.58 22.51 22.85
C GLY A 307 -0.25 23.78 22.06
N MET A 308 -1.16 24.24 21.18
CA MET A 308 -0.99 25.50 20.46
C MET A 308 -0.85 26.72 21.38
N ALA A 309 -1.56 26.76 22.51
CA ALA A 309 -1.46 27.87 23.45
C ALA A 309 -0.07 27.94 24.12
N LEU A 310 0.49 26.78 24.50
CA LEU A 310 1.85 26.71 25.04
C LEU A 310 2.90 27.08 23.99
N LEU A 311 2.73 26.63 22.75
CA LEU A 311 3.60 27.02 21.64
C LEU A 311 3.54 28.53 21.35
N GLU A 312 2.34 29.12 21.36
CA GLU A 312 2.18 30.58 21.21
C GLU A 312 2.88 31.34 22.33
N GLU A 313 2.74 30.87 23.57
CA GLU A 313 3.39 31.47 24.72
C GLU A 313 4.91 31.42 24.61
N ALA A 314 5.49 30.25 24.33
CA ALA A 314 6.93 30.09 24.13
C ALA A 314 7.44 30.93 22.94
N ALA A 315 6.71 30.94 21.83
CA ALA A 315 7.03 31.75 20.65
C ALA A 315 7.02 33.25 20.98
N SER A 316 6.04 33.73 21.75
CA SER A 316 5.95 35.12 22.20
C SER A 316 7.09 35.55 23.11
N GLN A 317 7.68 34.60 23.84
CA GLN A 317 8.86 34.81 24.68
C GLN A 317 10.19 34.69 23.90
N GLY A 318 10.12 34.42 22.59
CA GLY A 318 11.27 34.44 21.69
C GLY A 318 11.88 33.08 21.39
N HIS A 319 11.27 31.97 21.83
CA HIS A 319 11.77 30.63 21.56
C HIS A 319 11.60 30.29 20.07
N VAL A 320 12.71 30.00 19.39
CA VAL A 320 12.76 29.85 17.92
C VAL A 320 11.97 28.63 17.43
N ASP A 321 12.18 27.45 18.01
CA ASP A 321 11.46 26.25 17.52
C ASP A 321 9.95 26.33 17.80
N ALA A 322 9.54 26.91 18.93
CA ALA A 322 8.14 27.18 19.22
C ALA A 322 7.49 28.08 18.15
N MET A 323 8.21 29.09 17.63
CA MET A 323 7.71 29.90 16.51
C MET A 323 7.49 29.04 15.25
N ALA A 324 8.42 28.12 14.96
CA ALA A 324 8.31 27.22 13.81
C ALA A 324 7.11 26.27 13.96
N TYR A 325 7.03 25.54 15.08
CA TYR A 325 5.93 24.60 15.35
C TYR A 325 4.58 25.29 15.47
N TYR A 326 4.52 26.49 16.07
CA TYR A 326 3.27 27.27 16.12
C TYR A 326 2.85 27.75 14.73
N GLY A 327 3.81 28.19 13.92
CA GLY A 327 3.59 28.55 12.52
C GLY A 327 3.01 27.39 11.71
N GLU A 328 3.56 26.18 11.86
CA GLU A 328 3.05 24.96 11.24
C GLU A 328 1.62 24.63 11.71
N ALA A 329 1.37 24.66 13.02
CA ALA A 329 0.06 24.38 13.58
C ALA A 329 -1.03 25.37 13.10
N LEU A 330 -0.66 26.61 12.78
CA LEU A 330 -1.58 27.61 12.20
C LEU A 330 -1.94 27.35 10.73
N LEU A 331 -1.14 26.57 10.00
CA LEU A 331 -1.46 26.16 8.62
C LEU A 331 -2.56 25.10 8.59
N ASN A 332 -2.65 24.26 9.63
CA ASN A 332 -3.69 23.23 9.80
C ASN A 332 -4.23 23.18 11.24
N PRO A 333 -5.03 24.19 11.66
CA PRO A 333 -5.50 24.28 13.03
C PRO A 333 -6.60 23.24 13.34
N PRO A 334 -6.62 22.65 14.55
CA PRO A 334 -7.59 21.62 14.91
C PRO A 334 -9.02 22.16 14.96
N GLY A 335 -9.89 21.68 14.06
CA GLY A 335 -11.30 22.12 14.00
C GLY A 335 -11.48 23.59 13.64
N GLY A 336 -10.45 24.24 13.09
CA GLY A 336 -10.43 25.67 12.74
C GLY A 336 -10.22 25.92 11.25
N ARG A 337 -10.20 27.20 10.86
CA ARG A 337 -9.78 27.62 9.52
C ARG A 337 -8.29 27.98 9.55
N PRO A 338 -7.50 27.59 8.54
CA PRO A 338 -6.10 28.00 8.43
C PRO A 338 -5.89 29.50 8.57
N GLU A 339 -4.78 29.89 9.21
CA GLU A 339 -4.39 31.29 9.45
C GLU A 339 -3.08 31.63 8.72
N PRO A 340 -3.04 31.60 7.38
CA PRO A 340 -1.79 31.64 6.59
C PRO A 340 -0.93 32.88 6.85
N VAL A 341 -1.56 34.04 7.06
CA VAL A 341 -0.85 35.30 7.32
C VAL A 341 -0.14 35.28 8.67
N ARG A 342 -0.76 34.69 9.70
CA ARG A 342 -0.12 34.55 11.03
C ARG A 342 0.93 33.46 11.00
N ALA A 343 0.65 32.33 10.35
CA ALA A 343 1.61 31.25 10.14
C ALA A 343 2.90 31.76 9.49
N GLU A 344 2.77 32.43 8.35
CA GLU A 344 3.91 32.97 7.61
C GLU A 344 4.69 34.00 8.43
N ARG A 345 4.00 34.84 9.23
CA ARG A 345 4.68 35.81 10.09
C ARG A 345 5.59 35.13 11.13
N TRP A 346 5.10 34.09 11.80
CA TRP A 346 5.89 33.36 12.80
C TRP A 346 7.03 32.58 12.17
N LEU A 347 6.77 31.92 11.04
CA LEU A 347 7.80 31.20 10.29
C LEU A 347 8.92 32.14 9.82
N ARG A 348 8.57 33.32 9.28
CA ARG A 348 9.58 34.32 8.89
C ARG A 348 10.39 34.85 10.07
N GLU A 349 9.76 35.14 11.21
CA GLU A 349 10.49 35.58 12.42
C GLU A 349 11.47 34.48 12.90
N ALA A 350 11.05 33.21 12.86
CA ALA A 350 11.93 32.09 13.19
C ALA A 350 13.10 31.97 12.20
N MET A 351 12.84 32.14 10.90
CA MET A 351 13.86 32.14 9.85
C MET A 351 14.87 33.29 10.02
N ASP A 352 14.39 34.50 10.33
CA ASP A 352 15.24 35.67 10.59
C ASP A 352 16.17 35.46 11.79
N ARG A 353 15.80 34.52 12.69
CA ARG A 353 16.61 34.06 13.83
C ARG A 353 17.44 32.80 13.53
N GLY A 354 17.43 32.31 12.29
CA GLY A 354 18.26 31.20 11.82
C GLY A 354 17.59 29.82 11.85
N SER A 355 16.26 29.72 11.99
CA SER A 355 15.56 28.42 11.96
C SER A 355 15.47 27.86 10.54
N LEU A 356 16.20 26.77 10.29
CA LEU A 356 16.07 26.00 9.05
C LEU A 356 14.74 25.23 9.00
N ASP A 357 14.25 24.72 10.13
CA ASP A 357 12.95 24.03 10.19
C ASP A 357 11.81 24.95 9.74
N ALA A 358 11.79 26.21 10.21
CA ALA A 358 10.79 27.19 9.78
C ALA A 358 10.87 27.49 8.27
N GLN A 359 12.09 27.55 7.72
CA GLN A 359 12.31 27.71 6.29
C GLN A 359 11.75 26.54 5.49
N VAL A 360 11.95 25.31 5.94
CA VAL A 360 11.44 24.10 5.29
C VAL A 360 9.93 23.99 5.41
N ILE A 361 9.37 24.28 6.59
CA ILE A 361 7.91 24.31 6.82
C ILE A 361 7.26 25.33 5.87
N LEU A 362 7.78 26.56 5.80
CA LEU A 362 7.23 27.58 4.91
C LEU A 362 7.41 27.21 3.43
N GLY A 363 8.58 26.67 3.07
CA GLY A 363 8.88 26.20 1.72
C GLY A 363 7.87 25.15 1.25
N ARG A 364 7.68 24.10 2.07
CA ARG A 364 6.72 23.02 1.80
C ARG A 364 5.29 23.55 1.71
N ALA A 365 4.86 24.39 2.65
CA ALA A 365 3.53 24.97 2.63
C ALA A 365 3.23 25.74 1.33
N LEU A 366 4.19 26.55 0.86
CA LEU A 366 4.07 27.32 -0.39
C LEU A 366 4.08 26.43 -1.63
N VAL A 367 4.86 25.35 -1.62
CA VAL A 367 4.84 24.33 -2.68
C VAL A 367 3.48 23.66 -2.69
N GLU A 368 3.02 23.07 -1.60
CA GLU A 368 1.80 22.24 -1.52
C GLU A 368 0.48 23.02 -1.60
N GLY A 369 0.50 24.35 -1.48
CA GLY A 369 -0.74 25.11 -1.40
C GLY A 369 -1.35 25.14 0.01
N GLN A 370 -0.59 24.73 1.04
CA GLN A 370 -1.10 24.44 2.38
C GLN A 370 -1.59 25.70 3.09
N GLY A 371 -2.76 25.61 3.75
CA GLY A 371 -3.35 26.73 4.47
C GLY A 371 -3.73 27.93 3.59
N GLY A 372 -3.74 27.77 2.26
CA GLY A 372 -3.96 28.85 1.30
C GLY A 372 -2.69 29.60 0.87
N LEU A 373 -1.50 29.16 1.32
CA LEU A 373 -0.22 29.64 0.82
C LEU A 373 0.12 28.89 -0.47
N ASN A 374 0.14 29.57 -1.62
CA ASN A 374 0.47 28.94 -2.90
C ASN A 374 1.39 29.84 -3.73
N ASP A 375 2.69 29.55 -3.67
CA ASP A 375 3.74 30.26 -4.42
C ASP A 375 4.89 29.28 -4.67
N LEU A 376 4.70 28.41 -5.66
CA LEU A 376 5.61 27.32 -5.99
C LEU A 376 7.07 27.79 -6.19
N PRO A 377 7.38 28.82 -7.01
CA PRO A 377 8.76 29.26 -7.20
C PRO A 377 9.42 29.73 -5.90
N ARG A 378 8.67 30.43 -5.04
CA ARG A 378 9.19 30.89 -3.76
C ARG A 378 9.38 29.73 -2.78
N GLY A 379 8.43 28.80 -2.74
CA GLY A 379 8.52 27.61 -1.92
C GLY A 379 9.74 26.75 -2.27
N MET A 380 9.95 26.51 -3.56
CA MET A 380 11.12 25.79 -4.07
C MET A 380 12.43 26.49 -3.69
N ASN A 381 12.51 27.81 -3.88
CA ASN A 381 13.72 28.56 -3.53
C ASN A 381 14.08 28.45 -2.04
N LEU A 382 13.07 28.46 -1.15
CA LEU A 382 13.28 28.24 0.28
C LEU A 382 13.80 26.84 0.59
N LEU A 383 13.24 25.82 -0.07
CA LEU A 383 13.71 24.43 0.08
C LEU A 383 15.13 24.25 -0.48
N GLU A 384 15.45 24.87 -1.62
CA GLU A 384 16.79 24.81 -2.22
C GLU A 384 17.85 25.42 -1.30
N GLN A 385 17.58 26.59 -0.73
CA GLN A 385 18.47 27.22 0.25
C GLN A 385 18.64 26.40 1.54
N ALA A 386 17.61 25.66 1.97
CA ALA A 386 17.71 24.74 3.11
C ALA A 386 18.51 23.48 2.74
N ALA A 387 18.33 22.96 1.53
CA ALA A 387 19.08 21.83 0.97
C ALA A 387 20.57 22.17 0.74
N GLU A 388 20.91 23.41 0.40
CA GLU A 388 22.30 23.91 0.35
C GLU A 388 22.99 23.85 1.72
N GLN A 389 22.21 23.85 2.80
CA GLN A 389 22.68 23.70 4.18
C GLN A 389 22.48 22.27 4.71
N ASP A 390 22.34 21.29 3.82
CA ASP A 390 22.19 19.87 4.13
C ASP A 390 20.98 19.57 5.04
N HIS A 391 19.87 20.32 4.89
CA HIS A 391 18.64 20.01 5.61
C HIS A 391 17.97 18.72 5.05
N PRO A 392 17.86 17.62 5.83
CA PRO A 392 17.51 16.31 5.27
C PRO A 392 16.09 16.24 4.67
N LEU A 393 15.11 16.88 5.34
CA LEU A 393 13.74 16.95 4.82
C LEU A 393 13.63 17.80 3.55
N ALA A 394 14.43 18.85 3.40
CA ALA A 394 14.39 19.72 2.22
C ALA A 394 14.93 18.98 0.99
N LEU A 395 16.03 18.26 1.18
CA LEU A 395 16.61 17.36 0.18
C LEU A 395 15.59 16.31 -0.27
N ALA A 396 14.92 15.64 0.68
CA ALA A 396 13.92 14.64 0.36
C ALA A 396 12.71 15.23 -0.41
N GLN A 397 12.24 16.41 0.00
CA GLN A 397 11.13 17.10 -0.64
C GLN A 397 11.45 17.53 -2.08
N LEU A 398 12.64 18.11 -2.30
CA LEU A 398 13.09 18.46 -3.65
C LEU A 398 13.32 17.23 -4.52
N GLY A 399 13.89 16.16 -3.93
CA GLY A 399 14.04 14.88 -4.60
C GLY A 399 12.70 14.32 -5.09
N SER A 400 11.69 14.31 -4.23
CA SER A 400 10.34 13.87 -4.63
C SER A 400 9.72 14.79 -5.69
N LEU A 401 9.84 16.12 -5.52
CA LEU A 401 9.25 17.10 -6.42
C LEU A 401 9.85 17.03 -7.82
N TYR A 402 11.17 16.82 -7.93
CA TYR A 402 11.87 16.71 -9.22
C TYR A 402 11.77 15.31 -9.85
N LEU A 403 11.41 14.27 -9.10
CA LEU A 403 11.09 12.96 -9.66
C LEU A 403 9.74 12.96 -10.39
N ASP A 404 8.79 13.77 -9.92
CA ASP A 404 7.44 13.92 -10.46
C ASP A 404 7.39 14.93 -11.64
N ASP A 405 6.42 14.76 -12.55
CA ASP A 405 6.18 15.63 -13.71
C ASP A 405 4.82 16.38 -13.61
N GLU A 406 4.08 16.19 -12.52
CA GLU A 406 2.75 16.81 -12.33
C GLU A 406 2.82 18.33 -12.12
N ARG A 407 3.74 18.80 -11.27
CA ARG A 407 3.76 20.19 -10.77
C ARG A 407 4.90 21.02 -11.33
N VAL A 408 6.01 20.38 -11.63
CA VAL A 408 7.19 20.96 -12.28
C VAL A 408 7.65 20.01 -13.37
N ALA A 409 8.39 20.52 -14.35
CA ALA A 409 9.02 19.64 -15.34
C ALA A 409 10.00 18.70 -14.64
N GLY A 410 9.78 17.39 -14.77
CA GLY A 410 10.56 16.36 -14.13
C GLY A 410 12.04 16.46 -14.46
N GLN A 411 12.88 16.40 -13.43
CA GLN A 411 14.34 16.45 -13.51
C GLN A 411 14.94 15.28 -12.72
N PRO A 412 14.70 14.03 -13.14
CA PRO A 412 14.95 12.87 -12.31
C PRO A 412 16.44 12.66 -11.99
N TYR A 413 17.36 13.14 -12.84
CA TYR A 413 18.80 13.12 -12.53
C TYR A 413 19.18 14.04 -11.35
N ILE A 414 18.60 15.24 -11.28
CA ILE A 414 18.82 16.18 -10.17
C ILE A 414 18.11 15.68 -8.92
N ALA A 415 16.94 15.06 -9.12
CA ALA A 415 16.16 14.48 -8.05
C ALA A 415 16.96 13.41 -7.28
N VAL A 416 17.64 12.50 -7.99
CA VAL A 416 18.45 11.47 -7.35
C VAL A 416 19.65 12.05 -6.59
N ASP A 417 20.30 13.11 -7.08
CA ASP A 417 21.39 13.77 -6.33
C ASP A 417 20.91 14.30 -4.97
N TYR A 418 19.74 14.94 -4.93
CA TYR A 418 19.13 15.35 -3.66
C TYR A 418 18.77 14.17 -2.75
N LEU A 419 18.24 13.09 -3.31
CA LEU A 419 17.88 11.90 -2.55
C LEU A 419 19.11 11.15 -2.00
N GLU A 420 20.21 11.08 -2.75
CA GLU A 420 21.48 10.50 -2.29
C GLU A 420 22.04 11.30 -1.10
N ARG A 421 22.11 12.63 -1.21
CA ARG A 421 22.52 13.48 -0.08
C ARG A 421 21.58 13.34 1.12
N GLY A 422 20.26 13.29 0.89
CA GLY A 422 19.27 13.07 1.94
C GLY A 422 19.43 11.71 2.64
N HIS A 423 19.74 10.66 1.88
CA HIS A 423 20.04 9.32 2.40
C HIS A 423 21.33 9.29 3.21
N GLU A 424 22.40 9.93 2.75
CA GLU A 424 23.69 10.04 3.48
C GLU A 424 23.52 10.72 4.85
N LEU A 425 22.58 11.66 4.94
CA LEU A 425 22.19 12.33 6.19
C LEU A 425 21.18 11.52 7.03
N GLY A 426 20.80 10.32 6.57
CA GLY A 426 19.93 9.39 7.28
C GLY A 426 18.43 9.66 7.13
N HIS A 427 17.99 10.53 6.21
CA HIS A 427 16.56 10.86 6.08
C HIS A 427 15.74 9.65 5.60
N PRO A 428 14.79 9.14 6.40
CA PRO A 428 14.10 7.88 6.10
C PRO A 428 13.37 7.90 4.75
N TRP A 429 12.59 8.96 4.49
CA TRP A 429 11.83 9.09 3.25
C TRP A 429 12.73 9.31 2.03
N ALA A 430 13.91 9.91 2.18
CA ALA A 430 14.86 10.06 1.07
C ALA A 430 15.41 8.70 0.66
N THR A 431 15.78 7.86 1.64
CA THR A 431 16.20 6.47 1.41
C THR A 431 15.12 5.67 0.69
N GLN A 432 13.85 5.83 1.08
CA GLN A 432 12.73 5.17 0.41
C GLN A 432 12.62 5.57 -1.07
N GLN A 433 12.59 6.87 -1.35
CA GLN A 433 12.47 7.39 -2.72
C GLN A 433 13.69 7.02 -3.58
N LEU A 434 14.88 7.04 -3.00
CA LEU A 434 16.11 6.62 -3.66
C LEU A 434 16.07 5.13 -4.03
N GLY A 435 15.60 4.29 -3.11
CA GLY A 435 15.41 2.86 -3.35
C GLY A 435 14.45 2.60 -4.51
N ALA A 436 13.32 3.31 -4.55
CA ALA A 436 12.37 3.24 -5.66
C ALA A 436 13.00 3.70 -6.99
N ALA A 437 13.75 4.80 -6.98
CA ALA A 437 14.43 5.32 -8.16
C ALA A 437 15.42 4.30 -8.76
N TYR A 438 16.19 3.59 -7.92
CA TYR A 438 17.10 2.52 -8.36
C TYR A 438 16.36 1.26 -8.85
N LEU A 439 15.22 0.90 -8.26
CA LEU A 439 14.39 -0.22 -8.75
C LEU A 439 13.80 0.07 -10.13
N GLU A 440 13.25 1.27 -10.31
CA GLU A 440 12.52 1.67 -11.52
C GLU A 440 13.44 2.24 -12.62
N GLY A 441 14.69 2.58 -12.29
CA GLY A 441 15.62 3.25 -13.20
C GLY A 441 15.22 4.71 -13.50
N ARG A 442 14.61 5.41 -12.53
CA ARG A 442 14.18 6.81 -12.68
C ARG A 442 15.31 7.75 -12.28
N GLY A 443 15.92 8.41 -13.27
CA GLY A 443 17.02 9.37 -13.03
C GLY A 443 18.37 8.74 -12.78
N VAL A 444 18.43 7.41 -12.65
CA VAL A 444 19.65 6.60 -12.54
C VAL A 444 19.51 5.34 -13.38
N ALA A 445 20.64 4.68 -13.66
CA ALA A 445 20.59 3.35 -14.24
C ALA A 445 19.89 2.39 -13.26
N PRO A 446 19.02 1.48 -13.75
CA PRO A 446 18.35 0.54 -12.88
C PRO A 446 19.38 -0.39 -12.22
N GLU A 447 19.37 -0.42 -10.88
CA GLU A 447 20.21 -1.29 -10.06
C GLU A 447 19.33 -1.96 -9.00
N PRO A 448 18.58 -3.02 -9.36
CA PRO A 448 17.55 -3.57 -8.48
C PRO A 448 18.07 -4.05 -7.12
N SER A 449 19.28 -4.61 -7.07
CA SER A 449 19.91 -5.03 -5.81
C SER A 449 20.18 -3.87 -4.86
N ARG A 450 20.58 -2.71 -5.40
CA ARG A 450 20.80 -1.49 -4.60
C ARG A 450 19.48 -0.88 -4.16
N GLY A 451 18.48 -0.87 -5.04
CA GLY A 451 17.12 -0.43 -4.70
C GLY A 451 16.49 -1.28 -3.58
N GLU A 452 16.64 -2.60 -3.67
CA GLU A 452 16.20 -3.56 -2.65
C GLU A 452 16.89 -3.34 -1.29
N GLU A 453 18.21 -3.09 -1.29
CA GLU A 453 18.98 -2.81 -0.07
C GLU A 453 18.48 -1.54 0.63
N LEU A 454 18.33 -0.44 -0.12
CA LEU A 454 17.83 0.84 0.41
C LEU A 454 16.39 0.72 0.94
N LEU A 455 15.51 0.01 0.24
CA LEU A 455 14.14 -0.20 0.71
C LEU A 455 14.09 -1.10 1.94
N ARG A 456 14.96 -2.11 2.05
CA ARG A 456 15.08 -2.92 3.28
C ARG A 456 15.58 -2.09 4.45
N GLU A 457 16.56 -1.21 4.23
CA GLU A 457 17.04 -0.29 5.27
C GLU A 457 15.91 0.63 5.74
N ALA A 458 15.15 1.21 4.82
CA ALA A 458 14.01 2.05 5.13
C ALA A 458 12.89 1.28 5.86
N ALA A 459 12.57 0.05 5.44
CA ALA A 459 11.59 -0.82 6.06
C ALA A 459 12.03 -1.25 7.48
N ALA A 460 13.32 -1.54 7.71
CA ALA A 460 13.85 -1.86 9.03
C ALA A 460 13.72 -0.71 10.04
N ARG A 461 13.56 0.53 9.56
CA ARG A 461 13.23 1.72 10.36
C ARG A 461 11.73 1.94 10.53
N GLY A 462 10.88 0.97 10.19
CA GLY A 462 9.42 1.05 10.36
C GLY A 462 8.69 1.84 9.28
N GLN A 463 9.33 2.19 8.15
CA GLN A 463 8.65 2.92 7.09
C GLN A 463 7.73 2.01 6.28
N SER A 464 6.42 2.18 6.49
CA SER A 464 5.37 1.43 5.79
C SER A 464 5.42 1.62 4.27
N GLY A 465 5.74 2.82 3.78
CA GLY A 465 5.90 3.08 2.34
C GLY A 465 7.03 2.26 1.69
N ALA A 466 8.14 2.03 2.41
CA ALA A 466 9.24 1.19 1.93
C ALA A 466 8.87 -0.29 1.95
N MET A 467 8.22 -0.75 3.03
CA MET A 467 7.66 -2.11 3.11
C MET A 467 6.69 -2.36 1.96
N ARG A 468 5.81 -1.39 1.66
CA ARG A 468 4.84 -1.45 0.57
C ARG A 468 5.50 -1.57 -0.81
N LEU A 469 6.42 -0.67 -1.13
CA LEU A 469 7.12 -0.69 -2.42
C LEU A 469 7.92 -1.99 -2.62
N LEU A 470 8.60 -2.45 -1.57
CA LEU A 470 9.37 -3.68 -1.60
C LEU A 470 8.44 -4.91 -1.74
N GLY A 471 7.32 -4.90 -1.02
CA GLY A 471 6.34 -5.98 -1.07
C GLY A 471 5.68 -6.09 -2.46
N GLU A 472 5.29 -4.95 -3.04
CA GLU A 472 4.77 -4.88 -4.41
C GLU A 472 5.78 -5.38 -5.45
N ALA A 473 7.05 -4.98 -5.33
CA ALA A 473 8.11 -5.42 -6.24
C ALA A 473 8.29 -6.95 -6.20
N TYR A 474 8.25 -7.58 -5.02
CA TYR A 474 8.32 -9.05 -4.91
C TYR A 474 7.10 -9.77 -5.46
N LEU A 475 5.89 -9.18 -5.34
CA LEU A 475 4.67 -9.77 -5.88
C LEU A 475 4.59 -9.66 -7.41
N LYS A 476 5.12 -8.57 -8.00
CA LYS A 476 5.13 -8.42 -9.46
C LYS A 476 6.21 -9.28 -10.12
N GLY A 477 7.39 -9.37 -9.50
CA GLY A 477 8.52 -10.13 -10.07
C GLY A 477 9.16 -9.52 -11.33
N GLU A 478 8.88 -8.24 -11.61
CA GLU A 478 9.38 -7.53 -12.81
C GLU A 478 10.76 -6.92 -12.57
N THR A 479 10.93 -6.19 -11.46
CA THR A 479 12.17 -5.51 -11.08
C THR A 479 13.02 -6.35 -10.13
N LEU A 480 12.38 -7.10 -9.23
CA LEU A 480 13.00 -8.05 -8.31
C LEU A 480 12.57 -9.48 -8.65
N GLU A 481 13.31 -10.46 -8.14
CA GLU A 481 12.91 -11.86 -8.26
C GLU A 481 11.55 -12.08 -7.58
N PHE A 482 10.66 -12.83 -8.22
CA PHE A 482 9.32 -13.11 -7.72
C PHE A 482 9.38 -13.92 -6.40
N HIS A 483 8.94 -13.29 -5.30
CA HIS A 483 8.93 -13.87 -3.94
C HIS A 483 7.63 -13.54 -3.22
N PRO A 484 6.49 -14.16 -3.60
CA PRO A 484 5.16 -13.73 -3.15
C PRO A 484 4.97 -13.80 -1.63
N SER A 485 5.55 -14.78 -0.94
CA SER A 485 5.46 -14.89 0.52
C SER A 485 6.18 -13.75 1.25
N ARG A 486 7.31 -13.27 0.71
CA ARG A 486 7.98 -12.08 1.25
C ARG A 486 7.19 -10.81 0.96
N GLY A 487 6.58 -10.76 -0.23
CA GLY A 487 5.72 -9.65 -0.62
C GLY A 487 4.51 -9.51 0.29
N GLU A 488 3.84 -10.63 0.55
CA GLU A 488 2.73 -10.76 1.50
C GLU A 488 3.13 -10.31 2.91
N GLU A 489 4.24 -10.82 3.45
CA GLU A 489 4.74 -10.46 4.79
C GLU A 489 4.99 -8.95 4.93
N LEU A 490 5.65 -8.33 3.95
CA LEU A 490 5.95 -6.90 3.96
C LEU A 490 4.70 -6.04 3.84
N LEU A 491 3.75 -6.41 2.99
CA LEU A 491 2.49 -5.68 2.86
C LEU A 491 1.62 -5.83 4.11
N HIS A 492 1.65 -6.98 4.78
CA HIS A 492 1.01 -7.15 6.09
C HIS A 492 1.62 -6.21 7.13
N GLN A 493 2.95 -6.16 7.24
CA GLN A 493 3.63 -5.24 8.17
C GLN A 493 3.30 -3.77 7.87
N ALA A 494 3.27 -3.38 6.60
CA ALA A 494 2.89 -2.04 6.19
C ALA A 494 1.43 -1.71 6.55
N ALA A 495 0.51 -2.66 6.36
CA ALA A 495 -0.90 -2.50 6.70
C ALA A 495 -1.12 -2.42 8.23
N GLU A 496 -0.39 -3.19 9.02
CA GLU A 496 -0.39 -3.10 10.50
C GLU A 496 0.14 -1.75 10.99
N ALA A 497 1.07 -1.14 10.25
CA ALA A 497 1.55 0.22 10.47
C ALA A 497 0.58 1.32 9.98
N GLY A 498 -0.61 0.95 9.48
CA GLY A 498 -1.66 1.88 9.05
C GLY A 498 -1.60 2.31 7.58
N ASP A 499 -0.74 1.70 6.75
CA ASP A 499 -0.72 1.99 5.31
C ASP A 499 -1.90 1.30 4.60
N THR A 500 -2.95 2.08 4.34
CA THR A 500 -4.15 1.60 3.64
C THR A 500 -3.87 1.21 2.19
N THR A 501 -2.90 1.84 1.52
CA THR A 501 -2.49 1.47 0.17
C THR A 501 -1.84 0.09 0.16
N ALA A 502 -1.06 -0.26 1.19
CA ALA A 502 -0.49 -1.60 1.33
C ALA A 502 -1.60 -2.64 1.53
N MET A 503 -2.59 -2.32 2.36
CA MET A 503 -3.78 -3.15 2.56
C MET A 503 -4.56 -3.36 1.24
N THR A 504 -4.69 -2.32 0.42
CA THR A 504 -5.30 -2.38 -0.91
C THR A 504 -4.52 -3.27 -1.87
N LEU A 505 -3.19 -3.12 -1.92
CA LEU A 505 -2.32 -3.96 -2.76
C LEU A 505 -2.34 -5.42 -2.33
N LEU A 506 -2.31 -5.69 -1.02
CA LEU A 506 -2.42 -7.03 -0.47
C LEU A 506 -3.79 -7.65 -0.80
N GLY A 507 -4.87 -6.88 -0.61
CA GLY A 507 -6.22 -7.32 -0.95
C GLY A 507 -6.38 -7.65 -2.44
N LYS A 508 -5.82 -6.82 -3.32
CA LYS A 508 -5.75 -7.07 -4.77
C LYS A 508 -4.92 -8.31 -5.10
N ALA A 509 -3.80 -8.52 -4.40
CA ALA A 509 -2.94 -9.68 -4.61
C ALA A 509 -3.64 -11.02 -4.27
N TYR A 510 -4.52 -11.04 -3.26
CA TYR A 510 -5.38 -12.18 -2.94
C TYR A 510 -6.60 -12.33 -3.86
N LEU A 511 -7.14 -11.21 -4.34
CA LEU A 511 -8.35 -11.20 -5.16
C LEU A 511 -8.10 -11.63 -6.61
N GLU A 512 -7.12 -11.01 -7.25
CA GLU A 512 -6.82 -11.17 -8.68
C GLU A 512 -5.33 -11.43 -8.97
N GLY A 513 -4.52 -11.56 -7.92
CA GLY A 513 -3.06 -11.66 -8.03
C GLY A 513 -2.49 -13.03 -7.67
N PRO A 514 -1.21 -13.09 -7.24
CA PRO A 514 -0.49 -14.34 -7.04
C PRO A 514 -0.78 -15.04 -5.70
N LEU A 515 -1.59 -14.45 -4.81
CA LEU A 515 -1.89 -15.01 -3.50
C LEU A 515 -3.25 -15.73 -3.53
N ASP A 516 -3.36 -16.83 -2.80
CA ASP A 516 -4.60 -17.62 -2.71
C ASP A 516 -5.48 -17.13 -1.54
N ASP A 517 -6.79 -16.97 -1.80
CA ASP A 517 -7.91 -16.60 -0.91
C ASP A 517 -8.58 -15.26 -1.28
N PRO A 518 -9.42 -15.25 -2.34
CA PRO A 518 -10.17 -14.06 -2.75
C PRO A 518 -11.08 -13.50 -1.65
N SER A 519 -11.56 -14.32 -0.71
CA SER A 519 -12.41 -13.86 0.39
C SER A 519 -11.61 -13.00 1.37
N LEU A 520 -10.38 -13.41 1.68
CA LEU A 520 -9.45 -12.59 2.44
C LEU A 520 -9.11 -11.29 1.69
N GLY A 521 -8.93 -11.36 0.37
CA GLY A 521 -8.71 -10.19 -0.48
C GLY A 521 -9.81 -9.15 -0.36
N VAL A 522 -11.07 -9.57 -0.48
CA VAL A 522 -12.25 -8.71 -0.31
C VAL A 522 -12.33 -8.13 1.10
N ASN A 523 -12.02 -8.91 2.13
CA ASN A 523 -12.04 -8.43 3.52
C ASN A 523 -10.99 -7.33 3.77
N LEU A 524 -9.79 -7.48 3.22
CA LEU A 524 -8.73 -6.46 3.30
C LEU A 524 -9.12 -5.20 2.54
N LEU A 525 -9.62 -5.35 1.31
CA LEU A 525 -10.11 -4.21 0.52
C LEU A 525 -11.25 -3.49 1.24
N THR A 526 -12.16 -4.21 1.87
CA THR A 526 -13.27 -3.64 2.66
C THR A 526 -12.75 -2.82 3.83
N GLN A 527 -11.72 -3.31 4.54
CA GLN A 527 -11.09 -2.56 5.64
C GLN A 527 -10.37 -1.30 5.14
N ALA A 528 -9.64 -1.38 4.02
CA ALA A 528 -8.98 -0.21 3.43
C ALA A 528 -10.00 0.84 2.96
N ALA A 529 -11.08 0.40 2.29
CA ALA A 529 -12.17 1.27 1.85
C ALA A 529 -12.92 1.93 3.03
N GLN A 530 -13.11 1.21 4.15
CA GLN A 530 -13.70 1.78 5.37
C GLN A 530 -12.81 2.86 5.99
N GLN A 531 -11.49 2.76 5.82
CA GLN A 531 -10.52 3.76 6.25
C GLN A 531 -10.36 4.93 5.26
N GLY A 532 -11.11 4.91 4.14
CA GLY A 532 -11.14 6.02 3.18
C GLY A 532 -10.23 5.84 1.97
N ASP A 533 -9.61 4.66 1.77
CA ASP A 533 -8.83 4.38 0.57
C ASP A 533 -9.77 4.32 -0.66
N ALA A 534 -9.67 5.34 -1.51
CA ALA A 534 -10.53 5.47 -2.67
C ALA A 534 -10.22 4.45 -3.78
N TYR A 535 -8.97 3.98 -3.88
CA TYR A 535 -8.60 2.93 -4.83
C TYR A 535 -9.18 1.58 -4.40
N ALA A 536 -9.14 1.26 -3.10
CA ALA A 536 -9.80 0.08 -2.54
C ALA A 536 -11.30 0.05 -2.86
N MET A 537 -11.98 1.20 -2.75
CA MET A 537 -13.39 1.34 -3.12
C MET A 537 -13.61 1.04 -4.61
N VAL A 538 -12.73 1.47 -5.51
CA VAL A 538 -12.79 1.13 -6.93
C VAL A 538 -12.63 -0.37 -7.16
N VAL A 539 -11.64 -1.00 -6.52
CA VAL A 539 -11.39 -2.44 -6.65
C VAL A 539 -12.57 -3.25 -6.13
N LEU A 540 -13.14 -2.90 -4.96
CA LEU A 540 -14.36 -3.54 -4.44
C LEU A 540 -15.54 -3.37 -5.39
N GLY A 541 -15.74 -2.17 -5.93
CA GLY A 541 -16.79 -1.90 -6.88
C GLY A 541 -16.74 -2.83 -8.10
N ARG A 542 -15.53 -3.05 -8.63
CA ARG A 542 -15.29 -4.00 -9.73
C ARG A 542 -15.50 -5.44 -9.29
N ALA A 543 -15.04 -5.83 -8.10
CA ALA A 543 -15.21 -7.16 -7.55
C ALA A 543 -16.70 -7.53 -7.42
N TYR A 544 -17.52 -6.65 -6.85
CA TYR A 544 -18.97 -6.84 -6.76
C TYR A 544 -19.67 -6.84 -8.13
N ARG A 545 -19.22 -6.01 -9.07
CA ARG A 545 -19.77 -6.00 -10.43
C ARG A 545 -19.55 -7.33 -11.15
N ASN A 546 -18.36 -7.90 -11.02
CA ASN A 546 -17.94 -9.11 -11.73
C ASN A 546 -18.31 -10.40 -10.97
N GLY A 547 -18.45 -10.34 -9.64
CA GLY A 547 -18.53 -11.51 -8.77
C GLY A 547 -17.16 -12.13 -8.45
N ASP A 548 -16.10 -11.32 -8.40
CA ASP A 548 -14.75 -11.78 -8.10
C ASP A 548 -14.58 -11.87 -6.58
N GLY A 549 -14.43 -13.09 -6.04
CA GLY A 549 -14.31 -13.33 -4.59
C GLY A 549 -15.56 -13.02 -3.75
N VAL A 550 -16.62 -12.51 -4.37
CA VAL A 550 -17.94 -12.21 -3.78
C VAL A 550 -19.07 -12.63 -4.70
N GLU A 551 -20.29 -12.72 -4.16
CA GLU A 551 -21.49 -12.82 -5.00
C GLU A 551 -21.66 -11.51 -5.80
N ARG A 552 -22.02 -11.65 -7.09
CA ARG A 552 -22.22 -10.49 -7.97
C ARG A 552 -23.39 -9.65 -7.45
N ASP A 553 -23.13 -8.37 -7.19
CA ASP A 553 -24.09 -7.41 -6.64
C ASP A 553 -23.83 -6.01 -7.23
N LEU A 554 -24.73 -5.54 -8.10
CA LEU A 554 -24.58 -4.25 -8.77
C LEU A 554 -24.92 -3.07 -7.85
N ASP A 555 -25.69 -3.28 -6.79
CA ASP A 555 -26.04 -2.24 -5.82
C ASP A 555 -24.85 -1.96 -4.89
N GLU A 556 -24.17 -3.01 -4.42
CA GLU A 556 -22.90 -2.88 -3.69
C GLU A 556 -21.81 -2.27 -4.57
N ALA A 557 -21.71 -2.70 -5.83
CA ALA A 557 -20.78 -2.12 -6.78
C ALA A 557 -21.01 -0.61 -6.94
N THR A 558 -22.26 -0.20 -7.15
CA THR A 558 -22.64 1.22 -7.26
C THR A 558 -22.27 1.98 -5.99
N ARG A 559 -22.57 1.42 -4.81
CA ARG A 559 -22.30 2.08 -3.52
C ARG A 559 -20.81 2.35 -3.30
N TRP A 560 -19.95 1.37 -3.54
CA TRP A 560 -18.51 1.55 -3.36
C TRP A 560 -17.93 2.53 -4.37
N LEU A 561 -18.35 2.46 -5.63
CA LEU A 561 -17.84 3.36 -6.66
C LEU A 561 -18.32 4.80 -6.48
N THR A 562 -19.55 5.04 -6.03
CA THR A 562 -20.02 6.38 -5.66
C THR A 562 -19.19 6.95 -4.51
N ARG A 563 -18.83 6.15 -3.51
CA ARG A 563 -17.93 6.58 -2.44
C ARG A 563 -16.52 6.89 -2.95
N ALA A 564 -16.01 6.12 -3.92
CA ALA A 564 -14.73 6.40 -4.56
C ALA A 564 -14.75 7.73 -5.32
N GLN A 565 -15.85 8.02 -6.01
CA GLN A 565 -16.08 9.29 -6.71
C GLN A 565 -16.16 10.47 -5.73
N GLU A 566 -16.89 10.32 -4.62
CA GLU A 566 -16.95 11.32 -3.54
C GLU A 566 -15.57 11.56 -2.89
N ALA A 567 -14.73 10.52 -2.86
CA ALA A 567 -13.34 10.61 -2.42
C ALA A 567 -12.38 11.15 -3.51
N GLY A 568 -12.89 11.46 -4.72
CA GLY A 568 -12.14 12.10 -5.80
C GLY A 568 -11.27 11.18 -6.65
N HIS A 569 -11.50 9.85 -6.62
CA HIS A 569 -10.72 8.92 -7.42
C HIS A 569 -11.11 8.97 -8.90
N GLU A 570 -10.15 9.28 -9.78
CA GLU A 570 -10.39 9.52 -11.21
C GLU A 570 -11.03 8.35 -11.95
N SER A 571 -10.69 7.11 -11.60
CA SER A 571 -11.25 5.91 -12.27
C SER A 571 -12.64 5.50 -11.78
N ALA A 572 -13.23 6.21 -10.81
CA ALA A 572 -14.52 5.85 -10.23
C ALA A 572 -15.67 6.08 -11.22
N ASP A 573 -15.64 7.21 -11.95
CA ASP A 573 -16.66 7.58 -12.94
C ASP A 573 -16.75 6.52 -14.04
N ASP A 574 -15.62 6.18 -14.66
CA ASP A 574 -15.55 5.12 -15.68
C ASP A 574 -16.12 3.79 -15.16
N ALA A 575 -15.74 3.38 -13.94
CA ALA A 575 -16.22 2.14 -13.34
C ALA A 575 -17.73 2.15 -13.08
N LEU A 576 -18.29 3.28 -12.63
CA LEU A 576 -19.74 3.46 -12.44
C LEU A 576 -20.49 3.31 -13.76
N THR A 577 -19.96 3.88 -14.83
CA THR A 577 -20.58 3.83 -16.16
C THR A 577 -20.71 2.38 -16.68
N TYR A 578 -19.75 1.50 -16.35
CA TYR A 578 -19.89 0.08 -16.63
C TYR A 578 -20.97 -0.62 -15.77
N VAL A 579 -21.09 -0.27 -14.49
CA VAL A 579 -22.15 -0.81 -13.61
C VAL A 579 -23.54 -0.36 -14.09
N GLN A 580 -23.68 0.90 -14.46
CA GLN A 580 -24.92 1.48 -14.99
C GLN A 580 -25.36 0.79 -16.29
N ARG A 581 -24.43 0.46 -17.17
CA ARG A 581 -24.74 -0.33 -18.37
C ARG A 581 -25.22 -1.75 -18.02
N ASP A 582 -24.61 -2.41 -17.05
CA ASP A 582 -25.01 -3.75 -16.61
C ASP A 582 -26.39 -3.74 -15.94
N LEU A 583 -26.72 -2.70 -15.16
CA LEU A 583 -28.07 -2.45 -14.63
C LEU A 583 -29.07 -2.23 -15.77
N GLY A 584 -28.67 -1.47 -16.80
CA GLY A 584 -29.43 -1.29 -18.03
C GLY A 584 -29.80 -2.60 -18.73
N ALA A 585 -28.85 -3.54 -18.80
CA ALA A 585 -29.08 -4.87 -19.35
C ALA A 585 -30.05 -5.71 -18.50
N GLN A 586 -30.24 -5.40 -17.22
CA GLN A 586 -31.23 -6.02 -16.33
C GLN A 586 -32.61 -5.32 -16.37
N GLY A 587 -32.74 -4.26 -17.18
CA GLY A 587 -33.99 -3.53 -17.40
C GLY A 587 -34.06 -2.16 -16.73
N ASP A 588 -33.01 -1.70 -16.04
CA ASP A 588 -32.94 -0.33 -15.51
C ASP A 588 -32.61 0.67 -16.62
N ILE A 589 -33.66 1.14 -17.29
CA ILE A 589 -33.51 2.06 -18.42
C ILE A 589 -32.93 3.42 -18.02
N GLU A 590 -33.11 3.84 -16.76
CA GLU A 590 -32.60 5.13 -16.27
C GLU A 590 -31.07 5.06 -16.12
N ALA A 591 -30.56 3.96 -15.54
CA ALA A 591 -29.13 3.71 -15.48
C ALA A 591 -28.50 3.64 -16.87
N LEU A 592 -29.16 2.99 -17.83
CA LEU A 592 -28.69 2.91 -19.21
C LEU A 592 -28.62 4.28 -19.89
N VAL A 593 -29.59 5.16 -19.63
CA VAL A 593 -29.60 6.54 -20.12
C VAL A 593 -28.44 7.33 -19.53
N ALA A 594 -28.19 7.24 -18.22
CA ALA A 594 -27.07 7.92 -17.58
C ALA A 594 -25.73 7.52 -18.21
N ALA A 595 -25.47 6.22 -18.37
CA ALA A 595 -24.24 5.72 -18.99
C ALA A 595 -24.09 6.16 -20.47
N ALA A 596 -25.19 6.23 -21.21
CA ALA A 596 -25.18 6.71 -22.59
C ALA A 596 -24.93 8.23 -22.67
N GLU A 597 -25.44 9.03 -21.73
CA GLU A 597 -25.21 10.47 -21.65
C GLU A 597 -23.77 10.80 -21.25
N ASP A 598 -23.15 9.98 -20.41
CA ASP A 598 -21.74 10.07 -20.00
C ASP A 598 -20.75 9.79 -21.15
N GLY A 599 -21.21 9.18 -22.23
CA GLY A 599 -20.39 8.98 -23.43
C GLY A 599 -20.01 7.53 -23.71
N HIS A 600 -20.48 6.56 -22.91
CA HIS A 600 -20.08 5.17 -23.06
C HIS A 600 -20.63 4.55 -24.36
N PRO A 601 -19.78 4.17 -25.33
CA PRO A 601 -20.23 3.78 -26.67
C PRO A 601 -21.14 2.55 -26.68
N GLY A 602 -20.88 1.59 -25.78
CA GLY A 602 -21.73 0.41 -25.62
C GLY A 602 -23.10 0.74 -25.03
N ALA A 603 -23.17 1.69 -24.10
CA ALA A 603 -24.43 2.08 -23.47
C ALA A 603 -25.31 2.88 -24.44
N MET A 604 -24.69 3.76 -25.24
CA MET A 604 -25.38 4.42 -26.36
C MET A 604 -25.95 3.42 -27.36
N ALA A 605 -25.20 2.37 -27.69
CA ALA A 605 -25.64 1.34 -28.62
C ALA A 605 -26.82 0.53 -28.06
N ASP A 606 -26.71 0.13 -26.78
CA ASP A 606 -27.72 -0.64 -26.07
C ASP A 606 -29.00 0.19 -25.89
N LEU A 607 -28.89 1.48 -25.53
CA LEU A 607 -30.02 2.41 -25.45
C LEU A 607 -30.68 2.64 -26.81
N GLY A 608 -29.88 2.82 -27.87
CA GLY A 608 -30.38 2.98 -29.23
C GLY A 608 -31.24 1.80 -29.66
N ARG A 609 -30.80 0.57 -29.37
CA ARG A 609 -31.56 -0.66 -29.62
C ARG A 609 -32.81 -0.77 -28.75
N ALA A 610 -32.69 -0.50 -27.44
CA ALA A 610 -33.83 -0.51 -26.52
C ALA A 610 -34.95 0.44 -26.99
N ILE A 611 -34.61 1.63 -27.48
CA ILE A 611 -35.57 2.59 -28.03
C ILE A 611 -36.18 2.11 -29.37
N LEU A 612 -35.42 1.43 -30.24
CA LEU A 612 -35.95 0.90 -31.50
C LEU A 612 -36.97 -0.21 -31.28
N GLU A 613 -36.73 -1.03 -30.27
CA GLU A 613 -37.53 -2.21 -29.92
C GLU A 613 -38.65 -1.91 -28.91
N GLY A 614 -38.58 -0.76 -28.23
CA GLY A 614 -39.55 -0.37 -27.19
C GLY A 614 -39.35 -1.12 -25.86
N GLN A 615 -38.11 -1.52 -25.55
CA GLN A 615 -37.77 -2.27 -24.34
C GLN A 615 -37.52 -1.31 -23.17
N GLY A 616 -38.45 -1.26 -22.20
CA GLY A 616 -38.32 -0.37 -21.02
C GLY A 616 -38.50 1.12 -21.30
N VAL A 617 -38.62 1.52 -22.57
CA VAL A 617 -38.83 2.90 -23.04
C VAL A 617 -39.80 2.91 -24.22
N GLU A 618 -40.51 4.02 -24.41
CA GLU A 618 -41.39 4.20 -25.57
C GLU A 618 -40.60 4.08 -26.88
N ARG A 619 -41.15 3.32 -27.82
CA ARG A 619 -40.54 3.09 -29.13
C ARG A 619 -40.45 4.38 -29.94
N ASP A 620 -39.23 4.81 -30.26
CA ASP A 620 -38.96 6.00 -31.09
C ASP A 620 -37.83 5.71 -32.08
N PRO A 621 -38.16 5.30 -33.32
CA PRO A 621 -37.16 4.92 -34.32
C PRO A 621 -36.17 6.04 -34.68
N SER A 622 -36.59 7.31 -34.59
CA SER A 622 -35.72 8.45 -34.91
C SER A 622 -34.73 8.72 -33.78
N ARG A 623 -35.17 8.57 -32.53
CA ARG A 623 -34.30 8.73 -31.36
C ARG A 623 -33.35 7.55 -31.20
N GLY A 624 -33.80 6.33 -31.44
CA GLY A 624 -32.96 5.14 -31.41
C GLY A 624 -31.83 5.21 -32.44
N GLU A 625 -32.16 5.65 -33.67
CA GLU A 625 -31.17 5.90 -34.73
C GLU A 625 -30.10 6.92 -34.31
N ARG A 626 -30.50 8.08 -33.75
CA ARG A 626 -29.53 9.10 -33.29
C ARG A 626 -28.56 8.58 -32.24
N TRP A 627 -29.02 7.71 -31.33
CA TRP A 627 -28.15 7.10 -30.33
C TRP A 627 -27.18 6.09 -30.93
N LEU A 628 -27.65 5.25 -31.87
CA LEU A 628 -26.78 4.35 -32.61
C LEU A 628 -25.75 5.11 -33.46
N GLU A 629 -26.13 6.24 -34.06
CA GLU A 629 -25.20 7.09 -34.82
C GLU A 629 -24.10 7.67 -33.91
N ARG A 630 -24.46 8.16 -32.72
CA ARG A 630 -23.48 8.63 -31.73
C ARG A 630 -22.54 7.50 -31.30
N ALA A 631 -23.08 6.32 -30.99
CA ALA A 631 -22.29 5.14 -30.64
C ALA A 631 -21.32 4.74 -31.78
N HIS A 632 -21.80 4.76 -33.03
CA HIS A 632 -20.98 4.50 -34.22
C HIS A 632 -19.86 5.52 -34.39
N GLN A 633 -20.14 6.81 -34.18
CA GLN A 633 -19.15 7.89 -34.25
C GLN A 633 -18.09 7.74 -33.14
N ALA A 634 -18.47 7.23 -31.98
CA ALA A 634 -17.57 6.85 -30.89
C ALA A 634 -16.85 5.50 -31.13
N GLY A 635 -17.00 4.88 -32.30
CA GLY A 635 -16.26 3.68 -32.70
C GLY A 635 -16.95 2.35 -32.39
N HIS A 636 -18.19 2.34 -31.88
CA HIS A 636 -18.86 1.09 -31.50
C HIS A 636 -19.28 0.27 -32.73
N ALA A 637 -18.61 -0.86 -32.96
CA ALA A 637 -18.84 -1.72 -34.13
C ALA A 637 -20.25 -2.34 -34.17
N GLY A 638 -20.80 -2.71 -33.01
CA GLY A 638 -22.17 -3.24 -32.91
C GLY A 638 -23.25 -2.21 -33.24
N ALA A 639 -22.97 -0.92 -33.02
CA ALA A 639 -23.92 0.14 -33.38
C ALA A 639 -23.96 0.35 -34.90
N ALA A 640 -22.78 0.27 -35.54
CA ALA A 640 -22.68 0.23 -37.00
C ALA A 640 -23.46 -0.95 -37.59
N ALA A 641 -23.32 -2.15 -37.02
CA ALA A 641 -24.08 -3.32 -37.45
C ALA A 641 -25.60 -3.14 -37.31
N SER A 642 -26.06 -2.59 -36.18
CA SER A 642 -27.49 -2.32 -35.95
C SER A 642 -28.04 -1.25 -36.90
N LEU A 643 -27.28 -0.19 -37.20
CA LEU A 643 -27.65 0.79 -38.23
C LEU A 643 -27.71 0.15 -39.62
N GLY A 644 -26.74 -0.73 -39.93
CA GLY A 644 -26.69 -1.49 -41.17
C GLY A 644 -27.98 -2.26 -41.41
N ARG A 645 -28.35 -3.15 -40.48
CA ARG A 645 -29.62 -3.90 -40.54
C ARG A 645 -30.84 -2.98 -40.60
N MET A 646 -30.91 -1.96 -39.75
CA MET A 646 -32.03 -1.01 -39.74
C MET A 646 -32.22 -0.31 -41.09
N TYR A 647 -31.14 0.07 -41.78
CA TYR A 647 -31.22 0.69 -43.11
C TYR A 647 -31.53 -0.32 -44.22
N MET A 648 -31.08 -1.57 -44.09
CA MET A 648 -31.47 -2.67 -44.98
C MET A 648 -32.98 -2.93 -44.90
N ASP A 649 -33.55 -3.06 -43.70
CA ASP A 649 -34.98 -3.33 -43.47
C ASP A 649 -35.89 -2.21 -44.00
N ARG A 650 -35.40 -0.96 -44.00
CA ARG A 650 -36.13 0.23 -44.47
C ARG A 650 -36.05 0.46 -45.98
N GLY A 651 -35.41 -0.44 -46.73
CA GLY A 651 -35.25 -0.29 -48.18
C GLY A 651 -34.10 0.65 -48.61
N SER A 652 -33.26 1.10 -47.67
CA SER A 652 -32.14 2.03 -47.91
C SER A 652 -30.81 1.27 -47.98
N HIS A 653 -30.78 0.25 -48.83
CA HIS A 653 -29.78 -0.80 -48.79
C HIS A 653 -28.34 -0.33 -48.99
N GLN A 654 -28.08 0.65 -49.86
CA GLN A 654 -26.73 1.20 -50.05
C GLN A 654 -26.13 1.75 -48.75
N ARG A 655 -26.93 2.49 -47.96
CA ARG A 655 -26.49 3.01 -46.65
C ARG A 655 -26.33 1.87 -45.65
N GLY A 656 -27.21 0.87 -45.70
CA GLY A 656 -27.10 -0.34 -44.88
C GLY A 656 -25.76 -1.05 -45.08
N ILE A 657 -25.35 -1.23 -46.33
CA ILE A 657 -24.08 -1.86 -46.70
C ILE A 657 -22.88 -1.02 -46.25
N GLU A 658 -22.90 0.30 -46.43
CA GLU A 658 -21.84 1.18 -45.92
C GLU A 658 -21.64 1.03 -44.40
N TYR A 659 -22.73 0.91 -43.63
CA TYR A 659 -22.66 0.69 -42.19
C TYR A 659 -22.17 -0.73 -41.82
N LEU A 660 -22.56 -1.75 -42.59
CA LEU A 660 -22.06 -3.12 -42.40
C LEU A 660 -20.57 -3.22 -42.74
N GLU A 661 -20.10 -2.60 -43.82
CA GLU A 661 -18.67 -2.49 -44.14
C GLU A 661 -17.90 -1.82 -43.00
N ALA A 662 -18.42 -0.72 -42.45
CA ALA A 662 -17.80 -0.05 -41.31
C ALA A 662 -17.79 -0.93 -40.04
N ALA A 663 -18.81 -1.75 -39.82
CA ALA A 663 -18.85 -2.70 -38.70
C ALA A 663 -17.82 -3.82 -38.88
N VAL A 664 -17.70 -4.37 -40.10
CA VAL A 664 -16.74 -5.43 -40.45
C VAL A 664 -15.30 -4.92 -40.35
N ALA A 665 -15.03 -3.70 -40.81
CA ALA A 665 -13.71 -3.06 -40.68
C ALA A 665 -13.28 -2.91 -39.21
N ARG A 666 -14.24 -2.86 -38.28
CA ARG A 666 -14.03 -2.83 -36.83
C ARG A 666 -14.14 -4.20 -36.16
N GLY A 667 -14.18 -5.29 -36.94
CA GLY A 667 -14.14 -6.66 -36.44
C GLY A 667 -15.47 -7.25 -35.97
N HIS A 668 -16.62 -6.63 -36.30
CA HIS A 668 -17.91 -7.16 -35.87
C HIS A 668 -18.31 -8.43 -36.63
N ALA A 669 -18.38 -9.57 -35.93
CA ALA A 669 -18.64 -10.89 -36.53
C ALA A 669 -20.03 -11.03 -37.18
N GLY A 670 -21.11 -10.55 -36.54
CA GLY A 670 -22.47 -10.64 -37.09
C GLY A 670 -22.63 -9.88 -38.42
N ALA A 671 -22.26 -8.60 -38.45
CA ALA A 671 -22.17 -7.81 -39.68
C ALA A 671 -21.32 -8.43 -40.80
N ARG A 672 -20.32 -9.27 -40.47
CA ARG A 672 -19.56 -9.99 -41.49
C ARG A 672 -20.40 -11.06 -42.18
N ALA A 673 -21.25 -11.76 -41.43
CA ALA A 673 -22.24 -12.67 -42.00
C ALA A 673 -23.27 -11.91 -42.85
N ASP A 674 -23.88 -10.86 -42.29
CA ASP A 674 -24.89 -10.03 -42.96
C ASP A 674 -24.36 -9.45 -44.29
N LEU A 675 -23.12 -8.95 -44.30
CA LEU A 675 -22.47 -8.40 -45.51
C LEU A 675 -22.09 -9.49 -46.51
N GLY A 676 -21.59 -10.63 -46.03
CA GLY A 676 -21.24 -11.76 -46.88
C GLY A 676 -22.46 -12.32 -47.61
N GLU A 677 -23.58 -12.48 -46.92
CA GLU A 677 -24.86 -12.91 -47.49
C GLU A 677 -25.38 -11.92 -48.54
N ALA A 678 -25.28 -10.62 -48.29
CA ALA A 678 -25.66 -9.60 -49.27
C ALA A 678 -24.85 -9.75 -50.58
N TYR A 679 -23.54 -9.98 -50.50
CA TYR A 679 -22.70 -10.20 -51.68
C TYR A 679 -22.99 -11.52 -52.41
N LEU A 680 -23.30 -12.60 -51.68
CA LEU A 680 -23.62 -13.92 -52.25
C LEU A 680 -24.93 -13.89 -53.03
N THR A 681 -25.97 -13.31 -52.43
CA THR A 681 -27.32 -13.23 -53.02
C THR A 681 -27.41 -12.15 -54.11
N GLY A 682 -26.48 -11.18 -54.12
CA GLY A 682 -26.61 -9.97 -54.93
C GLY A 682 -27.77 -9.10 -54.50
N ASN A 683 -28.27 -9.30 -53.28
CA ASN A 683 -29.40 -8.55 -52.77
C ASN A 683 -28.96 -7.12 -52.46
N HIS A 684 -29.36 -6.19 -53.33
CA HIS A 684 -29.09 -4.76 -53.21
C HIS A 684 -27.62 -4.31 -53.26
N VAL A 685 -26.69 -5.23 -53.54
CA VAL A 685 -25.30 -4.97 -53.92
C VAL A 685 -24.98 -5.69 -55.23
N GLU A 686 -23.92 -5.26 -55.92
CA GLU A 686 -23.40 -6.06 -57.03
C GLU A 686 -22.95 -7.42 -56.50
N ARG A 687 -23.54 -8.50 -57.04
CA ARG A 687 -23.25 -9.88 -56.64
C ARG A 687 -21.75 -10.15 -56.80
N ASP A 688 -21.10 -10.52 -55.70
CA ASP A 688 -19.67 -10.82 -55.64
C ASP A 688 -19.46 -12.10 -54.84
N MET A 689 -19.42 -13.23 -55.57
CA MET A 689 -19.33 -14.56 -54.96
C MET A 689 -18.02 -14.78 -54.22
N GLU A 690 -16.91 -14.26 -54.73
CA GLU A 690 -15.59 -14.43 -54.11
C GLU A 690 -15.55 -13.72 -52.76
N ARG A 691 -15.96 -12.45 -52.75
CA ARG A 691 -16.00 -11.64 -51.52
C ARG A 691 -17.07 -12.12 -50.54
N GLY A 692 -18.22 -12.56 -51.03
CA GLY A 692 -19.28 -13.16 -50.22
C GLY A 692 -18.82 -14.43 -49.51
N LEU A 693 -18.21 -15.37 -50.24
CA LEU A 693 -17.68 -16.62 -49.67
C LEU A 693 -16.57 -16.36 -48.65
N GLU A 694 -15.67 -15.41 -48.92
CA GLU A 694 -14.62 -15.05 -47.97
C GLU A 694 -15.21 -14.54 -46.64
N LEU A 695 -16.16 -13.62 -46.72
CA LEU A 695 -16.78 -13.00 -45.54
C LEU A 695 -17.60 -14.01 -44.72
N VAL A 696 -18.44 -14.82 -45.38
CA VAL A 696 -19.25 -15.84 -44.70
C VAL A 696 -18.37 -16.94 -44.11
N THR A 697 -17.34 -17.40 -44.83
CA THR A 697 -16.36 -18.38 -44.31
C THR A 697 -15.67 -17.86 -43.05
N ALA A 698 -15.12 -16.64 -43.10
CA ALA A 698 -14.47 -16.02 -41.95
C ALA A 698 -15.43 -15.77 -40.78
N ALA A 699 -16.73 -15.55 -41.04
CA ALA A 699 -17.74 -15.42 -39.99
C ALA A 699 -18.10 -16.78 -39.37
N ALA A 700 -18.21 -17.84 -40.18
CA ALA A 700 -18.49 -19.20 -39.72
C ALA A 700 -17.34 -19.77 -38.88
N GLU A 701 -16.09 -19.57 -39.32
CA GLU A 701 -14.88 -19.93 -38.56
C GLU A 701 -14.76 -19.17 -37.24
N ALA A 702 -15.25 -17.93 -37.19
CA ALA A 702 -15.37 -17.14 -35.95
C ALA A 702 -16.55 -17.60 -35.05
N GLY A 703 -17.26 -18.65 -35.43
CA GLY A 703 -18.31 -19.28 -34.63
C GLY A 703 -19.72 -18.73 -34.88
N SER A 704 -19.96 -17.98 -35.96
CA SER A 704 -21.31 -17.53 -36.33
C SER A 704 -22.17 -18.70 -36.81
N PRO A 705 -23.25 -19.08 -36.10
CA PRO A 705 -24.10 -20.20 -36.52
C PRO A 705 -24.85 -19.91 -37.83
N HIS A 706 -25.23 -18.64 -38.05
CA HIS A 706 -25.90 -18.18 -39.27
C HIS A 706 -24.99 -18.34 -40.49
N ALA A 707 -23.75 -17.87 -40.40
CA ALA A 707 -22.80 -17.99 -41.50
C ALA A 707 -22.44 -19.45 -41.80
N ALA A 708 -22.30 -20.28 -40.75
CA ALA A 708 -22.08 -21.72 -40.93
C ALA A 708 -23.26 -22.39 -41.65
N PHE A 709 -24.50 -22.02 -41.32
CA PHE A 709 -25.68 -22.51 -42.03
C PHE A 709 -25.70 -22.07 -43.51
N THR A 710 -25.41 -20.80 -43.81
CA THR A 710 -25.33 -20.30 -45.19
C THR A 710 -24.29 -21.07 -46.03
N LEU A 711 -23.11 -21.38 -45.46
CA LEU A 711 -22.12 -22.21 -46.16
C LEU A 711 -22.61 -23.63 -46.38
N ALA A 712 -23.32 -24.19 -45.40
CA ALA A 712 -23.87 -25.53 -45.50
C ALA A 712 -24.87 -25.63 -46.66
N GLU A 713 -25.74 -24.63 -46.82
CA GLU A 713 -26.69 -24.55 -47.94
C GLU A 713 -25.99 -24.37 -49.29
N LEU A 714 -24.95 -23.51 -49.36
CA LEU A 714 -24.16 -23.31 -50.57
C LEU A 714 -23.50 -24.62 -51.06
N TYR A 715 -22.79 -25.34 -50.18
CA TYR A 715 -22.16 -26.62 -50.53
C TYR A 715 -23.17 -27.74 -50.79
N GLN A 716 -24.37 -27.66 -50.18
CA GLN A 716 -25.45 -28.59 -50.45
C GLN A 716 -26.03 -28.38 -51.86
N GLN A 717 -26.37 -27.14 -52.23
CA GLN A 717 -27.06 -26.84 -53.48
C GLN A 717 -26.11 -26.84 -54.68
N GLY A 718 -24.85 -26.43 -54.48
CA GLY A 718 -23.86 -26.30 -55.55
C GLY A 718 -24.03 -25.04 -56.38
N ASP A 719 -24.67 -24.01 -55.82
CA ASP A 719 -24.86 -22.73 -56.48
C ASP A 719 -23.52 -21.97 -56.47
N ASP A 720 -22.88 -21.92 -57.65
CA ASP A 720 -21.59 -21.26 -57.89
C ASP A 720 -20.38 -21.81 -57.07
N VAL A 721 -20.59 -22.82 -56.22
CA VAL A 721 -19.58 -23.70 -55.59
C VAL A 721 -19.80 -25.15 -56.01
N GLU A 722 -18.76 -25.98 -55.99
CA GLU A 722 -18.93 -27.42 -56.27
C GLU A 722 -19.70 -28.08 -55.11
N GLN A 723 -20.70 -28.91 -55.45
CA GLN A 723 -21.46 -29.68 -54.46
C GLN A 723 -20.51 -30.57 -53.64
N ASP A 724 -20.58 -30.45 -52.32
CA ASP A 724 -19.73 -31.21 -51.40
C ASP A 724 -20.52 -31.59 -50.14
N ALA A 725 -20.91 -32.87 -50.07
CA ALA A 725 -21.68 -33.42 -48.96
C ALA A 725 -20.92 -33.33 -47.62
N GLU A 726 -19.60 -33.53 -47.65
CA GLU A 726 -18.77 -33.55 -46.45
C GLU A 726 -18.65 -32.13 -45.87
N GLN A 727 -18.45 -31.13 -46.73
CA GLN A 727 -18.46 -29.72 -46.33
C GLN A 727 -19.84 -29.28 -45.85
N ALA A 728 -20.90 -29.61 -46.59
CA ALA A 728 -22.26 -29.26 -46.21
C ALA A 728 -22.63 -29.81 -44.83
N GLU A 729 -22.42 -31.12 -44.58
CA GLU A 729 -22.68 -31.73 -43.28
C GLU A 729 -21.81 -31.14 -42.16
N ARG A 730 -20.53 -30.86 -42.43
CA ARG A 730 -19.63 -30.23 -41.46
C ARG A 730 -20.13 -28.87 -41.01
N TRP A 731 -20.50 -28.01 -41.96
CA TRP A 731 -20.97 -26.66 -41.67
C TRP A 731 -22.35 -26.67 -41.01
N TYR A 732 -23.26 -27.57 -41.41
CA TYR A 732 -24.50 -27.81 -40.68
C TYR A 732 -24.24 -28.21 -39.22
N GLN A 733 -23.31 -29.15 -38.97
CA GLN A 733 -22.99 -29.58 -37.62
C GLN A 733 -22.37 -28.46 -36.78
N GLN A 734 -21.54 -27.61 -37.39
CA GLN A 734 -20.96 -26.45 -36.71
C GLN A 734 -22.04 -25.42 -36.31
N ALA A 735 -23.01 -25.15 -37.19
CA ALA A 735 -24.16 -24.31 -36.86
C ALA A 735 -25.02 -24.92 -35.72
N ILE A 736 -25.27 -26.23 -35.76
CA ILE A 736 -26.01 -26.97 -34.72
C ILE A 736 -25.30 -26.89 -33.36
N ASN A 737 -23.97 -27.09 -33.35
CA ASN A 737 -23.16 -26.97 -32.13
C ASN A 737 -23.15 -25.53 -31.59
N GLY A 738 -23.30 -24.54 -32.48
CA GLY A 738 -23.53 -23.13 -32.14
C GLY A 738 -24.96 -22.82 -31.69
N GLY A 739 -25.86 -23.81 -31.58
CA GLY A 739 -27.23 -23.66 -31.09
C GLY A 739 -28.27 -23.31 -32.16
N ALA A 740 -27.92 -23.32 -33.45
CA ALA A 740 -28.86 -23.03 -34.52
C ALA A 740 -29.86 -24.18 -34.75
N ARG A 741 -31.10 -24.01 -34.25
CA ARG A 741 -32.20 -24.96 -34.45
C ARG A 741 -32.61 -25.10 -35.92
N TYR A 742 -32.60 -24.00 -36.68
CA TYR A 742 -32.88 -23.99 -38.11
C TYR A 742 -31.84 -24.80 -38.92
N ALA A 743 -30.57 -24.83 -38.48
CA ALA A 743 -29.55 -25.65 -39.13
C ALA A 743 -29.78 -27.15 -38.90
N LYS A 744 -30.29 -27.53 -37.71
CA LYS A 744 -30.73 -28.90 -37.44
C LYS A 744 -31.92 -29.29 -38.34
N ALA A 745 -32.88 -28.38 -38.49
CA ALA A 745 -34.02 -28.58 -39.38
C ALA A 745 -33.59 -28.69 -40.87
N GLY A 746 -32.66 -27.85 -41.30
CA GLY A 746 -32.10 -27.85 -42.67
C GLY A 746 -31.38 -29.15 -43.00
N LEU A 747 -30.45 -29.59 -42.15
CA LEU A 747 -29.77 -30.87 -42.32
C LEU A 747 -30.74 -32.06 -42.29
N GLY A 748 -31.69 -32.04 -41.35
CA GLY A 748 -32.71 -33.09 -41.24
C GLY A 748 -33.58 -33.18 -42.51
N ARG A 749 -33.98 -32.03 -43.08
CA ARG A 749 -34.71 -31.96 -44.35
C ARG A 749 -33.86 -32.46 -45.52
N ALA A 750 -32.59 -32.07 -45.58
CA ALA A 750 -31.66 -32.47 -46.63
C ALA A 750 -31.47 -34.00 -46.65
N LEU A 751 -31.23 -34.61 -45.49
CA LEU A 751 -31.09 -36.06 -45.32
C LEU A 751 -32.41 -36.80 -45.60
N LEU A 752 -33.55 -36.26 -45.13
CA LEU A 752 -34.85 -36.90 -45.33
C LEU A 752 -35.20 -37.00 -46.83
N ARG A 753 -34.94 -35.95 -47.61
CA ARG A 753 -35.30 -35.87 -49.03
C ARG A 753 -34.18 -36.32 -49.99
N GLY A 754 -32.93 -36.43 -49.53
CA GLY A 754 -31.76 -36.63 -50.40
C GLY A 754 -31.56 -35.43 -51.33
N ALA A 755 -31.47 -34.22 -50.78
CA ALA A 755 -31.46 -32.97 -51.55
C ALA A 755 -30.05 -32.40 -51.77
N GLY A 756 -29.71 -32.12 -53.04
CA GLY A 756 -28.42 -31.53 -53.42
C GLY A 756 -27.28 -32.54 -53.33
N ALA A 757 -26.17 -32.15 -52.69
CA ALA A 757 -25.00 -33.00 -52.46
C ALA A 757 -25.22 -34.11 -51.42
N ILE A 758 -26.24 -33.98 -50.56
CA ILE A 758 -26.47 -34.87 -49.40
C ILE A 758 -27.37 -36.03 -49.82
N ASP A 759 -26.87 -37.26 -49.67
CA ASP A 759 -27.62 -38.50 -49.94
C ASP A 759 -28.79 -38.71 -48.96
N GLN A 760 -29.81 -39.43 -49.41
CA GLN A 760 -30.99 -39.70 -48.58
C GLN A 760 -30.68 -40.67 -47.41
N ASP A 761 -30.98 -40.23 -46.20
CA ASP A 761 -30.99 -41.00 -44.96
C ASP A 761 -32.25 -40.66 -44.16
N VAL A 762 -33.30 -41.45 -44.37
CA VAL A 762 -34.63 -41.21 -43.81
C VAL A 762 -34.64 -41.28 -42.29
N ASP A 763 -33.92 -42.25 -41.70
CA ASP A 763 -33.90 -42.47 -40.26
C ASP A 763 -33.21 -41.29 -39.55
N ARG A 764 -32.02 -40.90 -40.03
CA ARG A 764 -31.25 -39.77 -39.47
C ARG A 764 -31.94 -38.43 -39.73
N GLY A 765 -32.52 -38.24 -40.92
CA GLY A 765 -33.27 -37.04 -41.28
C GLY A 765 -34.49 -36.84 -40.39
N LEU A 766 -35.26 -37.91 -40.14
CA LEU A 766 -36.41 -37.91 -39.25
C LEU A 766 -36.03 -37.61 -37.80
N GLU A 767 -34.96 -38.21 -37.29
CA GLU A 767 -34.47 -37.97 -35.92
C GLU A 767 -34.12 -36.49 -35.71
N LEU A 768 -33.32 -35.90 -36.61
CA LEU A 768 -32.92 -34.49 -36.52
C LEU A 768 -34.11 -33.53 -36.61
N LEU A 769 -35.06 -33.78 -37.53
CA LEU A 769 -36.27 -32.98 -37.66
C LEU A 769 -37.16 -33.09 -36.41
N GLN A 770 -37.30 -34.29 -35.83
CA GLN A 770 -38.07 -34.50 -34.62
C GLN A 770 -37.47 -33.78 -33.41
N GLU A 771 -36.14 -33.82 -33.27
CA GLU A 771 -35.43 -33.07 -32.25
C GLU A 771 -35.61 -31.55 -32.41
N ALA A 772 -35.47 -31.04 -33.63
CA ALA A 772 -35.68 -29.61 -33.91
C ALA A 772 -37.12 -29.19 -33.63
N ALA A 773 -38.11 -30.00 -34.05
CA ALA A 773 -39.53 -29.76 -33.77
C ALA A 773 -39.84 -29.79 -32.27
N ASN A 774 -39.31 -30.75 -31.52
CA ASN A 774 -39.46 -30.82 -30.05
C ASN A 774 -38.82 -29.63 -29.34
N GLN A 775 -37.80 -29.02 -29.94
CA GLN A 775 -37.17 -27.78 -29.48
C GLN A 775 -37.96 -26.54 -29.93
N GLY A 776 -39.12 -26.69 -30.58
CA GLY A 776 -39.98 -25.60 -31.03
C GLY A 776 -39.47 -24.89 -32.28
N ASP A 777 -38.80 -25.60 -33.20
CA ASP A 777 -38.46 -25.04 -34.51
C ASP A 777 -39.67 -25.14 -35.47
N PRO A 778 -40.26 -24.00 -35.90
CA PRO A 778 -41.45 -24.02 -36.74
C PRO A 778 -41.20 -24.56 -38.16
N GLY A 779 -39.97 -24.45 -38.68
CA GLY A 779 -39.61 -24.98 -40.00
C GLY A 779 -39.52 -26.51 -40.02
N ALA A 780 -38.97 -27.10 -38.95
CA ALA A 780 -38.94 -28.55 -38.74
C ALA A 780 -40.35 -29.13 -38.61
N GLN A 781 -41.21 -28.48 -37.81
CA GLN A 781 -42.62 -28.84 -37.68
C GLN A 781 -43.34 -28.74 -39.03
N ALA A 782 -43.18 -27.65 -39.78
CA ALA A 782 -43.77 -27.52 -41.11
C ALA A 782 -43.33 -28.63 -42.08
N THR A 783 -42.04 -28.98 -42.03
CA THR A 783 -41.46 -30.05 -42.85
C THR A 783 -42.06 -31.40 -42.49
N LEU A 784 -42.01 -31.81 -41.22
CA LEU A 784 -42.60 -33.07 -40.75
C LEU A 784 -44.10 -33.15 -41.07
N GLY A 785 -44.82 -32.05 -40.85
CA GLY A 785 -46.24 -31.93 -41.14
C GLY A 785 -46.59 -32.32 -42.59
N ARG A 786 -45.83 -31.78 -43.56
CA ARG A 786 -46.02 -32.10 -44.98
C ARG A 786 -45.59 -33.52 -45.32
N GLU A 787 -44.46 -33.98 -44.79
CA GLU A 787 -43.92 -35.32 -45.12
C GLU A 787 -44.85 -36.44 -44.62
N TYR A 788 -45.46 -36.28 -43.43
CA TYR A 788 -46.48 -37.20 -42.94
C TYR A 788 -47.80 -37.12 -43.73
N LEU A 789 -48.17 -35.96 -44.28
CA LEU A 789 -49.37 -35.82 -45.14
C LEU A 789 -49.19 -36.45 -46.52
N ARG A 790 -48.03 -36.20 -47.16
CA ARG A 790 -47.68 -36.72 -48.49
C ARG A 790 -47.50 -38.24 -48.46
N GLY A 791 -46.82 -38.75 -47.45
CA GLY A 791 -46.57 -40.19 -47.31
C GLY A 791 -45.61 -40.77 -48.35
N GLU A 792 -44.79 -39.92 -48.98
CA GLU A 792 -43.85 -40.32 -50.05
C GLU A 792 -42.53 -40.85 -49.48
N VAL A 793 -42.01 -40.17 -48.46
CA VAL A 793 -40.76 -40.53 -47.77
C VAL A 793 -41.03 -41.16 -46.40
N LEU A 794 -42.04 -40.67 -45.68
CA LEU A 794 -42.50 -41.19 -44.39
C LEU A 794 -43.79 -42.00 -44.56
N GLU A 795 -44.10 -42.90 -43.61
CA GLU A 795 -45.39 -43.57 -43.59
C GLU A 795 -46.51 -42.52 -43.38
N ARG A 796 -47.50 -42.51 -44.28
CA ARG A 796 -48.59 -41.51 -44.30
C ARG A 796 -49.35 -41.52 -42.98
N ASP A 797 -49.35 -40.38 -42.28
CA ASP A 797 -50.02 -40.17 -41.00
C ASP A 797 -50.66 -38.77 -40.97
N PRO A 798 -51.88 -38.61 -41.50
CA PRO A 798 -52.52 -37.30 -41.64
C PRO A 798 -52.82 -36.62 -40.29
N GLU A 799 -53.01 -37.39 -39.23
CA GLU A 799 -53.24 -36.84 -37.89
C GLU A 799 -51.97 -36.18 -37.34
N LYS A 800 -50.82 -36.87 -37.40
CA LYS A 800 -49.52 -36.27 -37.04
C LYS A 800 -49.15 -35.11 -37.96
N GLY A 801 -49.46 -35.25 -39.25
CA GLY A 801 -49.24 -34.20 -40.24
C GLY A 801 -49.97 -32.90 -39.90
N ALA A 802 -51.24 -33.01 -39.51
CA ALA A 802 -52.08 -31.89 -39.09
C ALA A 802 -51.57 -31.24 -37.78
N ASP A 803 -51.13 -32.04 -36.81
CA ASP A 803 -50.62 -31.54 -35.53
C ASP A 803 -49.36 -30.68 -35.72
N TYR A 804 -48.38 -31.18 -36.48
CA TYR A 804 -47.16 -30.42 -36.74
C TYR A 804 -47.42 -29.14 -37.55
N LEU A 805 -48.30 -29.19 -38.55
CA LEU A 805 -48.67 -27.98 -39.29
C LEU A 805 -49.39 -26.97 -38.39
N TYR A 806 -50.24 -27.42 -37.47
CA TYR A 806 -50.89 -26.54 -36.50
C TYR A 806 -49.89 -25.86 -35.57
N GLU A 807 -48.97 -26.63 -34.97
CA GLU A 807 -47.93 -26.10 -34.09
C GLU A 807 -47.07 -25.05 -34.81
N SER A 808 -46.63 -25.35 -36.03
CA SER A 808 -45.84 -24.44 -36.86
C SER A 808 -46.63 -23.18 -37.24
N ALA A 809 -47.89 -23.34 -37.66
CA ALA A 809 -48.74 -22.23 -38.08
C ALA A 809 -49.16 -21.31 -36.91
N SER A 810 -49.32 -21.87 -35.70
CA SER A 810 -49.60 -21.11 -34.47
C SER A 810 -48.43 -20.20 -34.06
N GLN A 811 -47.22 -20.55 -34.48
CA GLN A 811 -46.01 -19.74 -34.33
C GLN A 811 -45.83 -18.73 -35.47
N GLY A 812 -46.80 -18.64 -36.39
CA GLY A 812 -46.80 -17.69 -37.51
C GLY A 812 -46.08 -18.17 -38.76
N HIS A 813 -45.66 -19.44 -38.84
CA HIS A 813 -44.90 -19.92 -40.00
C HIS A 813 -45.72 -19.85 -41.29
N ALA A 814 -45.24 -19.06 -42.26
CA ALA A 814 -45.99 -18.72 -43.47
C ALA A 814 -46.40 -19.97 -44.25
N SER A 815 -45.46 -20.88 -44.55
CA SER A 815 -45.77 -22.08 -45.34
C SER A 815 -46.78 -23.01 -44.66
N ALA A 816 -46.78 -23.07 -43.32
CA ALA A 816 -47.67 -23.96 -42.59
C ALA A 816 -49.08 -23.36 -42.53
N ARG A 817 -49.18 -22.05 -42.31
CA ARG A 817 -50.44 -21.30 -42.44
C ARG A 817 -51.02 -21.43 -43.83
N LEU A 818 -50.19 -21.36 -44.87
CA LEU A 818 -50.60 -21.55 -46.26
C LEU A 818 -51.09 -22.98 -46.52
N ALA A 819 -50.35 -24.00 -46.08
CA ALA A 819 -50.76 -25.40 -46.21
C ALA A 819 -52.13 -25.67 -45.56
N LEU A 820 -52.37 -25.13 -44.36
CA LEU A 820 -53.67 -25.26 -43.69
C LEU A 820 -54.78 -24.45 -44.40
N ALA A 821 -54.45 -23.27 -44.94
CA ALA A 821 -55.40 -22.44 -45.68
C ALA A 821 -55.84 -23.14 -46.98
N GLU A 822 -54.91 -23.76 -47.70
CA GLU A 822 -55.18 -24.49 -48.93
C GLU A 822 -55.97 -25.78 -48.66
N ALA A 823 -55.65 -26.53 -47.59
CA ALA A 823 -56.49 -27.64 -47.15
C ALA A 823 -57.93 -27.20 -46.86
N TYR A 824 -58.11 -26.06 -46.20
CA TYR A 824 -59.45 -25.50 -45.93
C TYR A 824 -60.20 -25.15 -47.22
N LEU A 825 -59.55 -24.48 -48.17
CA LEU A 825 -60.15 -24.12 -49.45
C LEU A 825 -60.54 -25.35 -50.27
N SER A 826 -59.66 -26.36 -50.30
CA SER A 826 -59.88 -27.62 -51.03
C SER A 826 -61.03 -28.44 -50.41
N ALA A 827 -61.03 -28.65 -49.09
CA ALA A 827 -62.10 -29.38 -48.38
C ALA A 827 -63.51 -28.78 -48.57
N ARG A 828 -63.60 -27.50 -48.94
CA ARG A 828 -64.84 -26.77 -49.21
C ARG A 828 -65.22 -26.71 -50.69
N GLY A 829 -64.42 -27.30 -51.58
CA GLY A 829 -64.61 -27.25 -53.03
C GLY A 829 -64.39 -25.84 -53.62
N LEU A 830 -63.52 -25.04 -52.99
CA LEU A 830 -63.25 -23.64 -53.30
C LEU A 830 -61.82 -23.43 -53.84
N GLU A 831 -61.35 -24.35 -54.66
CA GLU A 831 -59.99 -24.41 -55.25
C GLU A 831 -59.57 -23.16 -56.08
N ARG A 832 -60.48 -22.21 -56.31
CA ARG A 832 -60.24 -20.93 -57.02
C ARG A 832 -60.56 -19.68 -56.17
N ALA A 833 -60.76 -19.83 -54.86
CA ALA A 833 -61.24 -18.77 -53.98
C ALA A 833 -60.11 -17.97 -53.30
N ASN A 834 -60.49 -17.00 -52.47
CA ASN A 834 -59.60 -15.98 -51.89
C ASN A 834 -58.81 -16.50 -50.68
N GLN A 835 -57.49 -16.62 -50.85
CA GLN A 835 -56.50 -17.02 -49.84
C GLN A 835 -56.49 -16.13 -48.58
N GLU A 836 -56.73 -14.83 -48.72
CA GLU A 836 -56.79 -13.91 -47.57
C GLU A 836 -57.94 -14.27 -46.61
N GLN A 837 -59.08 -14.73 -47.16
CA GLN A 837 -60.21 -15.15 -46.33
C GLN A 837 -59.95 -16.46 -45.60
N ALA A 838 -59.18 -17.37 -46.21
CA ALA A 838 -58.76 -18.61 -45.57
C ALA A 838 -57.75 -18.35 -44.45
N LEU A 839 -56.85 -17.36 -44.63
CA LEU A 839 -55.93 -16.91 -43.58
C LEU A 839 -56.67 -16.20 -42.43
N LEU A 840 -57.68 -15.38 -42.73
CA LEU A 840 -58.54 -14.77 -41.70
C LEU A 840 -59.34 -15.81 -40.92
N TRP A 841 -59.84 -16.85 -41.60
CA TRP A 841 -60.47 -17.99 -40.92
C TRP A 841 -59.48 -18.72 -40.02
N LEU A 842 -58.24 -18.92 -40.46
CA LEU A 842 -57.20 -19.51 -39.61
C LEU A 842 -56.91 -18.65 -38.38
N ASP A 843 -56.89 -17.33 -38.51
CA ASP A 843 -56.71 -16.43 -37.36
C ASP A 843 -57.85 -16.56 -36.35
N GLU A 844 -59.10 -16.60 -36.81
CA GLU A 844 -60.25 -16.88 -35.92
C GLU A 844 -60.17 -18.27 -35.26
N VAL A 845 -59.63 -19.27 -35.98
CA VAL A 845 -59.43 -20.63 -35.45
C VAL A 845 -58.38 -20.64 -34.35
N PHE A 846 -57.26 -19.94 -34.53
CA PHE A 846 -56.21 -19.79 -33.50
C PHE A 846 -56.68 -18.96 -32.30
N GLU A 847 -57.64 -18.05 -32.49
CA GLU A 847 -58.27 -17.28 -31.40
C GLU A 847 -59.33 -18.06 -30.60
N SER A 848 -59.85 -19.17 -31.13
CA SER A 848 -60.87 -20.02 -30.49
C SER A 848 -60.28 -21.06 -29.50
N GLU A 849 -61.12 -21.74 -28.69
CA GLU A 849 -60.65 -22.77 -27.75
C GLU A 849 -59.82 -23.85 -28.49
N GLY A 850 -58.51 -23.88 -28.24
CA GLY A 850 -57.51 -24.54 -29.10
C GLY A 850 -57.73 -26.04 -29.37
N GLN A 851 -58.43 -26.76 -28.51
CA GLN A 851 -58.70 -28.19 -28.73
C GLN A 851 -59.76 -28.42 -29.81
N LEU A 852 -60.77 -27.55 -29.91
CA LEU A 852 -61.76 -27.60 -30.98
C LEU A 852 -61.15 -27.15 -32.32
N ALA A 853 -60.22 -26.19 -32.26
CA ALA A 853 -59.45 -25.71 -33.42
C ALA A 853 -58.61 -26.83 -34.05
N ILE A 854 -57.81 -27.55 -33.24
CA ILE A 854 -56.99 -28.68 -33.68
C ILE A 854 -57.88 -29.78 -34.27
N GLU A 855 -58.98 -30.13 -33.60
CA GLU A 855 -59.87 -31.19 -34.09
C GLU A 855 -60.58 -30.81 -35.39
N THR A 856 -60.89 -29.53 -35.59
CA THR A 856 -61.42 -28.99 -36.86
C THR A 856 -60.39 -29.10 -37.98
N LEU A 857 -59.11 -28.78 -37.71
CA LEU A 857 -58.03 -28.87 -38.70
C LEU A 857 -57.68 -30.32 -39.05
N ARG A 858 -57.67 -31.23 -38.06
CA ARG A 858 -57.52 -32.68 -38.29
C ARG A 858 -58.62 -33.20 -39.20
N GLN A 859 -59.88 -32.84 -38.93
CA GLN A 859 -61.01 -33.26 -39.77
C GLN A 859 -60.90 -32.77 -41.22
N LEU A 860 -60.46 -31.53 -41.44
CA LEU A 860 -60.21 -31.01 -42.79
C LEU A 860 -59.14 -31.84 -43.51
N LEU A 861 -58.07 -32.21 -42.82
CA LEU A 861 -56.97 -33.03 -43.34
C LEU A 861 -57.25 -34.55 -43.34
N THR A 862 -58.51 -34.97 -43.18
CA THR A 862 -58.94 -36.35 -43.50
C THR A 862 -59.56 -36.50 -44.90
N ASP A 863 -59.90 -35.39 -45.56
CA ASP A 863 -60.38 -35.37 -46.94
C ASP A 863 -59.19 -35.55 -47.91
N GLU A 864 -59.30 -36.47 -48.87
CA GLU A 864 -58.20 -36.76 -49.80
C GLU A 864 -57.80 -35.56 -50.67
N ALA A 865 -58.75 -34.70 -51.06
CA ALA A 865 -58.46 -33.50 -51.83
C ALA A 865 -57.79 -32.41 -50.97
N ALA A 866 -58.14 -32.33 -49.69
CA ALA A 866 -57.53 -31.40 -48.74
C ALA A 866 -56.12 -31.82 -48.35
N VAL A 867 -55.88 -33.13 -48.17
CA VAL A 867 -54.54 -33.68 -47.92
C VAL A 867 -53.64 -33.48 -49.13
N ALA A 868 -54.15 -33.71 -50.35
CA ALA A 868 -53.39 -33.45 -51.57
C ALA A 868 -53.02 -31.96 -51.68
N ALA A 869 -53.97 -31.04 -51.45
CA ALA A 869 -53.70 -29.61 -51.50
C ALA A 869 -52.68 -29.15 -50.44
N ALA A 870 -52.85 -29.53 -49.17
CA ALA A 870 -51.87 -29.19 -48.12
C ALA A 870 -50.50 -29.84 -48.33
N GLY A 871 -50.48 -31.03 -48.94
CA GLY A 871 -49.27 -31.71 -49.34
C GLY A 871 -48.54 -30.99 -50.47
N GLU A 872 -49.25 -30.48 -51.48
CA GLU A 872 -48.67 -29.89 -52.70
C GLU A 872 -48.20 -28.43 -52.53
N VAL A 873 -48.42 -27.79 -51.37
CA VAL A 873 -47.95 -26.41 -51.12
C VAL A 873 -46.42 -26.37 -51.06
N GLU A 874 -45.82 -26.14 -52.21
CA GLU A 874 -44.44 -25.70 -52.37
C GLU A 874 -44.47 -24.21 -52.67
N VAL A 875 -44.32 -23.41 -51.61
CA VAL A 875 -43.94 -22.02 -51.79
C VAL A 875 -42.50 -22.06 -52.28
N ALA A 876 -42.17 -21.35 -53.36
CA ALA A 876 -40.78 -21.01 -53.62
C ALA A 876 -40.27 -20.32 -52.36
N GLU A 877 -39.39 -20.98 -51.62
CA GLU A 877 -38.83 -20.48 -50.37
C GLU A 877 -37.85 -19.34 -50.71
N ASP A 878 -38.39 -18.19 -51.12
CA ASP A 878 -37.68 -16.91 -51.28
C ASP A 878 -38.48 -15.83 -50.53
N GLU A 879 -38.02 -15.53 -49.31
CA GLU A 879 -37.80 -14.22 -48.65
C GLU A 879 -37.77 -14.36 -47.12
#